data_AF-A0AAD7VAN4-F1
#
_entry.id   AF-A0AAD7VAN4-F1
#
_cell.length_a   1.000
_cell.length_b   1.000
_cell.length_c   1.000
_cell.angle_alpha   90.00
_cell.angle_beta   90.00
_cell.angle_gamma   90.00
#
_symmetry.space_group_name_H-M   'P 1'
#
loop_
_entity.id
_entity.type
_entity.pdbx_description
1 polymer ?
#
loop_
_entity_poly.entity_id
_entity_poly.type
_entity_poly.pdbx_seq_one_letter_code
_entity_poly.pdbx_strand_id
1 'polypeptide(L)'
;MPQDTMTSLIVVLQRDSGDIENQGKIINFGSGASVDTVRNLAMEKLGISTIPAKDVLLLDGSGKSIDTMDQIRQQQVVRVDMKEHIKDVIPGPTKYPFVGSIRELLPNISYGWIKMFDKYGPVVDMNILGEENIGTNDPDVAELFVKESDYFTKKITQNLEEVKAFGGQGLFTTDTDDPDWKLAHKLLMPAFGPRAIKAYLHEMGLIAMRTIKVLEEYQPTDKVEILNWTTRLTFETIGRCGFGYEFGLLDSKDAPNHPFIEAMAYCLKTVVVRRQQPSLFKHLPNEQNRKFDRSVKLMNDTVDQVIKERKQGPEAGDKDKDLLGFMLNARDDQNLGLTDENIRYQVVTFLIAGHDTTANTLAWTLYELTRHPEVEQRLLQEIADVGITHDKPPTVEQVGQLKYTHQVLKETLRKYPPVRMLNKYCKKDCVIPGGYLVKAGTPVSVNLFAMHRNPKVYSDPMRYDPDRFSPEEEQKRSRFAWLPFSTGPRACIGMAFALQEAKVCLSMFLHRFKFCYDGPDVDFDPMMATTKPMDFLVTIRSRTDMPQPTTTPTATTATSDEAATSKPKATMPQSQSIAEQVATREVPPITFLYGTQTGTAQDYASSLAAQARSFGFKEVTLAEMDKWKVLDTGKYEPRKSGPQELVVVCTATYNGQPPDTAERFNKFITEKTKDEKNGDLLKSMNFAVFGVGNKNWRTYQAFPRKVNESLETLGADRFFQCGEGNADQDMDADFNEWSAHFWVQTLSSFGLSLPESQSVVPSASMGMEKPKVTVNFISPSDKEKWKQGASNRNGEHNVTILDNEELQQPASDRSTRHIELDVSSLQPLCKDGSLFVAGDHLEVYPENDAEIVDAIGVNFGWVLDSVFEVDEESLDHVSPRSLAASIRGPCTIRNALTYYADLSSPPSRTMLSIFAEQLRATSEETADVFSKLIMPDSPEYASFIEKYRTILDLQKGFPQVKRLDLAQFMTAVGVMQPRRYSISSSPLAHPKQASLTVGVVHDMLKDGREYYGLASSYLARSAEATKVRAMLKSSKSSFALPSDPKVPIIMIAAGTGVAPFRGFLEERACQRSQGKQVGDCVLFFGCRRKDHDFIYADQMQAYAKDGVLAGLYVAFSRQGQPVKYVQHQLLENAVKVWSLLNESNASVYVCGAGAMSRDVRRTFCTMAKSFGHVSTEEEGDNHIQELIDQGRYNEDVWG
;
A
#
# COMPACT_ATOMS: atom_id res chain seq x y z
N MET A 1 5.77 -37.37 -33.14
CA MET A 1 6.97 -36.67 -32.63
C MET A 1 7.53 -37.49 -31.49
N PRO A 2 8.86 -37.51 -31.25
CA PRO A 2 9.43 -38.31 -30.16
C PRO A 2 8.80 -37.87 -28.85
N GLN A 3 8.43 -38.81 -27.97
CA GLN A 3 7.97 -38.52 -26.62
C GLN A 3 8.98 -37.57 -25.95
N ASP A 4 8.51 -36.44 -25.41
CA ASP A 4 9.36 -35.50 -24.66
C ASP A 4 9.96 -36.23 -23.45
N THR A 5 11.20 -36.69 -23.61
CA THR A 5 11.95 -37.36 -22.56
C THR A 5 12.42 -36.32 -21.55
N MET A 6 11.71 -36.22 -20.42
CA MET A 6 12.21 -35.58 -19.20
C MET A 6 13.59 -36.16 -18.87
N THR A 7 14.59 -35.29 -18.78
CA THR A 7 15.95 -35.67 -18.37
C THR A 7 16.09 -35.35 -16.88
N SER A 8 16.43 -36.36 -16.09
CA SER A 8 16.77 -36.22 -14.68
C SER A 8 18.27 -36.23 -14.50
N LEU A 9 18.80 -35.23 -13.82
CA LEU A 9 20.23 -35.14 -13.48
C LEU A 9 20.41 -34.99 -11.97
N ILE A 10 21.46 -35.61 -11.46
CA ILE A 10 21.97 -35.32 -10.13
C ILE A 10 22.94 -34.16 -10.25
N VAL A 11 22.64 -33.03 -9.62
CA VAL A 11 23.56 -31.91 -9.47
C VAL A 11 24.18 -31.90 -8.09
N VAL A 12 25.47 -31.58 -8.03
CA VAL A 12 26.22 -31.51 -6.77
C VAL A 12 27.27 -30.41 -6.88
N LEU A 13 27.58 -29.70 -5.80
CA LEU A 13 28.67 -28.71 -5.83
C LEU A 13 30.01 -29.42 -6.08
N GLN A 14 30.87 -28.84 -6.91
CA GLN A 14 32.22 -29.32 -7.16
C GLN A 14 33.04 -29.20 -5.85
N ARG A 15 33.47 -30.33 -5.28
CA ARG A 15 34.29 -30.42 -4.04
C ARG A 15 35.37 -31.50 -4.17
N ASP A 16 36.50 -31.35 -3.47
CA ASP A 16 37.64 -32.29 -3.48
C ASP A 16 37.36 -33.67 -2.83
N SER A 17 36.19 -33.88 -2.23
CA SER A 17 35.73 -35.17 -1.68
C SER A 17 34.21 -35.33 -1.82
N GLY A 18 33.75 -35.91 -2.93
CA GLY A 18 32.33 -35.94 -3.30
C GLY A 18 31.55 -37.16 -2.80
N ASP A 19 30.79 -37.00 -1.71
CA ASP A 19 29.70 -37.90 -1.31
C ASP A 19 28.42 -37.52 -2.08
N ILE A 20 28.25 -38.10 -3.27
CA ILE A 20 27.13 -37.84 -4.17
C ILE A 20 25.81 -38.31 -3.56
N GLU A 21 25.82 -39.35 -2.73
CA GLU A 21 24.61 -39.93 -2.14
C GLU A 21 23.94 -38.98 -1.15
N ASN A 22 24.73 -38.26 -0.35
CA ASN A 22 24.21 -37.33 0.65
C ASN A 22 24.07 -35.87 0.15
N GLN A 23 24.90 -35.45 -0.82
CA GLN A 23 24.98 -34.06 -1.27
C GLN A 23 24.32 -33.81 -2.63
N GLY A 24 24.09 -34.85 -3.43
CA GLY A 24 23.43 -34.75 -4.73
C GLY A 24 21.98 -34.29 -4.61
N LYS A 25 21.55 -33.41 -5.50
CA LYS A 25 20.16 -32.96 -5.64
C LYS A 25 19.67 -33.30 -7.03
N ILE A 26 18.45 -33.79 -7.13
CA ILE A 26 17.87 -34.14 -8.43
C ILE A 26 17.21 -32.89 -9.01
N ILE A 27 17.59 -32.56 -10.25
CA ILE A 27 16.88 -31.60 -11.09
C ILE A 27 16.27 -32.33 -12.28
N ASN A 28 15.10 -31.88 -12.70
CA ASN A 28 14.39 -32.42 -13.86
C ASN A 28 14.15 -31.29 -14.85
N PHE A 29 14.45 -31.53 -16.13
CA PHE A 29 14.23 -30.55 -17.19
C PHE A 29 13.90 -31.23 -18.52
N GLY A 30 13.14 -30.51 -19.35
CA GLY A 30 12.63 -31.02 -20.63
C GLY A 30 13.63 -30.94 -21.79
N SER A 31 13.21 -31.47 -22.94
CA SER A 31 13.92 -31.45 -24.24
C SER A 31 14.23 -30.03 -24.77
N GLY A 32 13.49 -29.01 -24.32
CA GLY A 32 13.72 -27.59 -24.68
C GLY A 32 14.57 -26.78 -23.68
N ALA A 33 15.10 -27.38 -22.61
CA ALA A 33 15.88 -26.62 -21.62
C ALA A 33 17.19 -26.07 -22.22
N SER A 34 17.55 -24.83 -21.87
CA SER A 34 18.85 -24.25 -22.19
C SER A 34 19.87 -24.57 -21.09
N VAL A 35 21.16 -24.37 -21.37
CA VAL A 35 22.23 -24.53 -20.37
C VAL A 35 21.97 -23.63 -19.16
N ASP A 36 21.44 -22.41 -19.39
CA ASP A 36 21.09 -21.48 -18.32
C ASP A 36 19.87 -21.95 -17.51
N THR A 37 18.90 -22.63 -18.12
CA THR A 37 17.81 -23.30 -17.39
C THR A 37 18.36 -24.35 -16.43
N VAL A 38 19.32 -25.16 -16.88
CA VAL A 38 19.97 -26.18 -16.04
C VAL A 38 20.79 -25.53 -14.92
N ARG A 39 21.52 -24.45 -15.21
CA ARG A 39 22.24 -23.64 -14.20
C ARG A 39 21.28 -23.08 -13.15
N ASN A 40 20.16 -22.47 -13.55
CA ASN A 40 19.17 -21.89 -12.64
C ASN A 40 18.50 -22.95 -11.74
N LEU A 41 18.11 -24.10 -12.31
CA LEU A 41 17.56 -25.22 -11.53
C LEU A 41 18.59 -25.78 -10.55
N ALA A 42 19.85 -25.90 -10.99
CA ALA A 42 20.93 -26.35 -10.13
C ALA A 42 21.21 -25.35 -9.00
N MET A 43 21.20 -24.05 -9.29
CA MET A 43 21.34 -22.98 -8.32
C MET A 43 20.25 -23.01 -7.26
N GLU A 44 18.98 -23.15 -7.66
CA GLU A 44 17.85 -23.25 -6.72
C GLU A 44 18.01 -24.46 -5.79
N LYS A 45 18.35 -25.64 -6.34
CA LYS A 45 18.47 -26.88 -5.56
C LYS A 45 19.72 -26.95 -4.69
N LEU A 46 20.80 -26.31 -5.12
CA LEU A 46 22.07 -26.29 -4.39
C LEU A 46 22.25 -25.04 -3.51
N GLY A 47 21.22 -24.19 -3.40
CA GLY A 47 21.23 -23.01 -2.55
C GLY A 47 22.20 -21.92 -3.01
N ILE A 48 22.41 -21.76 -4.31
CA ILE A 48 23.18 -20.66 -4.89
C ILE A 48 22.24 -19.47 -5.06
N SER A 49 22.41 -18.44 -4.24
CA SER A 49 21.47 -17.32 -4.17
C SER A 49 22.01 -16.05 -4.82
N THR A 50 21.16 -15.35 -5.59
CA THR A 50 21.42 -14.01 -6.18
C THR A 50 22.67 -13.88 -7.06
N ILE A 51 23.15 -14.99 -7.61
CA ILE A 51 24.27 -15.02 -8.57
C ILE A 51 23.70 -15.04 -10.00
N PRO A 52 24.28 -14.33 -10.99
CA PRO A 52 23.88 -14.47 -12.38
C PRO A 52 24.15 -15.88 -12.91
N ALA A 53 23.17 -16.50 -13.59
CA ALA A 53 23.30 -17.86 -14.14
C ALA A 53 24.57 -18.03 -14.99
N LYS A 54 24.91 -17.01 -15.79
CA LYS A 54 26.11 -16.98 -16.63
C LYS A 54 27.43 -17.22 -15.87
N ASP A 55 27.46 -17.02 -14.56
CA ASP A 55 28.67 -17.16 -13.74
C ASP A 55 28.75 -18.52 -13.03
N VAL A 56 27.78 -19.41 -13.27
CA VAL A 56 27.76 -20.80 -12.83
C VAL A 56 28.31 -21.71 -13.93
N LEU A 57 29.31 -22.53 -13.60
CA LEU A 57 29.87 -23.56 -14.46
C LEU A 57 29.21 -24.91 -14.17
N LEU A 58 28.91 -25.66 -15.22
CA LEU A 58 28.49 -27.05 -15.13
C LEU A 58 29.68 -27.90 -15.59
N LEU A 59 30.04 -28.93 -14.83
CA LEU A 59 31.21 -29.76 -15.05
C LEU A 59 30.80 -31.23 -15.15
N ASP A 60 31.49 -31.99 -16.00
CA ASP A 60 31.27 -33.42 -16.15
C ASP A 60 31.96 -34.23 -15.02
N GLY A 61 31.81 -35.56 -15.07
CA GLY A 61 32.44 -36.48 -14.11
C GLY A 61 33.97 -36.38 -14.03
N SER A 62 34.62 -35.80 -15.05
CA SER A 62 36.07 -35.56 -15.12
C SER A 62 36.48 -34.13 -14.71
N GLY A 63 35.52 -33.25 -14.41
CA GLY A 63 35.77 -31.85 -14.04
C GLY A 63 35.92 -30.90 -15.22
N LYS A 64 35.52 -31.30 -16.43
CA LYS A 64 35.58 -30.46 -17.64
C LYS A 64 34.27 -29.67 -17.81
N SER A 65 34.38 -28.40 -18.22
CA SER A 65 33.21 -27.54 -18.49
C SER A 65 32.29 -28.15 -19.53
N ILE A 66 30.99 -28.08 -19.21
CA ILE A 66 29.90 -28.49 -20.06
C ILE A 66 29.20 -27.22 -20.53
N ASP A 67 29.28 -26.98 -21.83
CA ASP A 67 28.80 -25.72 -22.43
C ASP A 67 27.62 -25.94 -23.38
N THR A 68 27.21 -27.20 -23.62
CA THR A 68 26.08 -27.54 -24.50
C THR A 68 25.09 -28.51 -23.86
N MET A 69 23.82 -28.44 -24.27
CA MET A 69 22.77 -29.31 -23.76
C MET A 69 22.96 -30.79 -24.12
N ASP A 70 23.57 -31.08 -25.26
CA ASP A 70 23.87 -32.46 -25.68
C ASP A 70 24.88 -33.12 -24.73
N GLN A 71 25.87 -32.35 -24.27
CA GLN A 71 26.84 -32.83 -23.29
C GLN A 71 26.20 -33.02 -21.90
N ILE A 72 25.31 -32.11 -21.49
CA ILE A 72 24.57 -32.19 -20.21
C ILE A 72 23.70 -33.45 -20.17
N ARG A 73 22.98 -33.74 -21.25
CA ARG A 73 22.09 -34.93 -21.34
C ARG A 73 22.82 -36.26 -21.33
N GLN A 74 24.12 -36.27 -21.64
CA GLN A 74 24.96 -37.46 -21.57
C GLN A 74 25.51 -37.73 -20.15
N GLN A 75 25.31 -36.80 -19.21
CA GLN A 75 25.73 -36.99 -17.82
C GLN A 75 24.62 -37.63 -16.99
N GLN A 76 24.98 -38.41 -15.98
CA GLN A 76 24.06 -38.77 -14.88
C GLN A 76 24.26 -37.85 -13.67
N VAL A 77 25.47 -37.35 -13.50
CA VAL A 77 25.88 -36.42 -12.45
C VAL A 77 26.57 -35.23 -13.08
N VAL A 78 26.08 -34.03 -12.79
CA VAL A 78 26.71 -32.76 -13.19
C VAL A 78 27.23 -32.09 -11.93
N ARG A 79 28.53 -31.78 -11.92
CA ARG A 79 29.10 -30.98 -10.85
C ARG A 79 28.92 -29.51 -11.16
N VAL A 80 28.62 -28.71 -10.15
CA VAL A 80 28.29 -27.29 -10.29
C VAL A 80 29.36 -26.49 -9.59
N ASP A 81 29.94 -25.55 -10.32
CA ASP A 81 31.00 -24.67 -9.85
C ASP A 81 30.70 -23.22 -10.26
N MET A 82 31.57 -22.28 -9.90
CA MET A 82 31.50 -20.87 -10.31
C MET A 82 32.62 -20.56 -11.30
N LYS A 83 32.47 -19.52 -12.14
CA LYS A 83 33.57 -19.02 -12.98
C LYS A 83 34.81 -18.65 -12.17
N GLU A 84 34.61 -18.17 -10.95
CA GLU A 84 35.68 -17.89 -10.00
C GLU A 84 35.96 -19.05 -9.02
N HIS A 85 35.41 -20.23 -9.30
CA HIS A 85 35.30 -21.38 -8.42
C HIS A 85 34.51 -21.12 -7.13
N ILE A 86 33.79 -22.14 -6.65
CA ILE A 86 33.16 -22.12 -5.34
C ILE A 86 34.28 -22.16 -4.31
N LYS A 87 34.26 -21.17 -3.43
CA LYS A 87 35.27 -21.01 -2.39
C LYS A 87 34.71 -21.59 -1.11
N ASP A 88 35.26 -22.72 -0.68
CA ASP A 88 35.02 -23.29 0.65
C ASP A 88 35.64 -22.45 1.76
N VAL A 89 36.62 -21.62 1.41
CA VAL A 89 37.32 -20.71 2.32
C VAL A 89 36.87 -19.28 2.06
N ILE A 90 36.20 -18.71 3.04
CA ILE A 90 35.86 -17.28 3.04
C ILE A 90 37.09 -16.51 3.54
N PRO A 91 37.50 -15.42 2.86
CA PRO A 91 38.62 -14.59 3.30
C PRO A 91 38.45 -14.11 4.74
N GLY A 92 39.54 -14.13 5.49
CA GLY A 92 39.53 -13.71 6.87
C GLY A 92 40.94 -13.62 7.47
N PRO A 93 41.08 -12.94 8.61
CA PRO A 93 42.32 -12.92 9.36
C PRO A 93 42.69 -14.28 9.96
N THR A 94 43.95 -14.40 10.37
CA THR A 94 44.45 -15.59 11.06
C THR A 94 43.63 -15.87 12.33
N LYS A 95 43.21 -17.12 12.50
CA LYS A 95 42.45 -17.60 13.66
C LYS A 95 43.43 -18.17 14.69
N TYR A 96 43.74 -17.41 15.75
CA TYR A 96 44.63 -17.87 16.83
C TYR A 96 43.89 -18.83 17.79
N PRO A 97 44.58 -19.79 18.44
CA PRO A 97 43.96 -20.67 19.42
C PRO A 97 43.26 -19.89 20.55
N PHE A 98 42.06 -20.35 20.94
CA PHE A 98 41.20 -19.83 22.02
C PHE A 98 40.64 -18.40 21.85
N VAL A 99 41.37 -17.48 21.23
CA VAL A 99 40.93 -16.08 21.03
C VAL A 99 40.44 -15.79 19.61
N GLY A 100 40.68 -16.70 18.66
CA GLY A 100 40.33 -16.52 17.27
C GLY A 100 41.04 -15.32 16.66
N SER A 101 40.28 -14.48 15.98
CA SER A 101 40.71 -13.26 15.29
C SER A 101 40.26 -11.98 16.00
N ILE A 102 39.80 -12.07 17.25
CA ILE A 102 39.25 -10.93 17.99
C ILE A 102 40.24 -9.76 18.11
N ARG A 103 41.56 -10.01 18.12
CA ARG A 103 42.59 -8.98 18.19
C ARG A 103 42.55 -8.00 17.01
N GLU A 104 42.14 -8.48 15.84
CA GLU A 104 42.00 -7.65 14.63
C GLU A 104 40.81 -6.68 14.73
N LEU A 105 39.86 -6.97 15.63
CA LEU A 105 38.70 -6.13 15.90
C LEU A 105 38.94 -5.14 17.05
N LEU A 106 39.99 -5.31 17.85
CA LEU A 106 40.26 -4.46 19.01
C LEU A 106 41.11 -3.22 18.63
N PRO A 107 41.01 -2.12 19.40
CA PRO A 107 40.17 -1.92 20.59
C PRO A 107 38.69 -1.61 20.27
N ASN A 108 38.36 -1.22 19.04
CA ASN A 108 36.98 -0.89 18.64
C ASN A 108 36.47 -1.84 17.54
N ILE A 109 35.54 -2.71 17.93
CA ILE A 109 35.01 -3.80 17.08
C ILE A 109 34.40 -3.26 15.78
N SER A 110 33.73 -2.11 15.82
CA SER A 110 33.06 -1.56 14.64
C SER A 110 34.02 -1.02 13.59
N TYR A 111 35.04 -0.28 14.01
CA TYR A 111 36.11 0.14 13.08
C TYR A 111 37.00 -1.04 12.68
N GLY A 112 37.16 -2.03 13.56
CA GLY A 112 37.81 -3.30 13.24
C GLY A 112 37.16 -4.00 12.05
N TRP A 113 35.83 -4.13 12.06
CA TRP A 113 35.08 -4.71 10.94
C TRP A 113 35.29 -3.93 9.63
N ILE A 114 35.29 -2.59 9.66
CA ILE A 114 35.59 -1.78 8.47
C ILE A 114 36.96 -2.16 7.89
N LYS A 115 38.00 -2.21 8.73
CA LYS A 115 39.35 -2.62 8.31
C LYS A 115 39.37 -4.03 7.72
N MET A 116 38.59 -4.94 8.29
CA MET A 116 38.50 -6.31 7.78
C MET A 116 37.84 -6.34 6.40
N PHE A 117 36.75 -5.60 6.18
CA PHE A 117 36.10 -5.51 4.86
C PHE A 117 37.00 -4.83 3.83
N ASP A 118 37.72 -3.78 4.20
CA ASP A 118 38.68 -3.09 3.31
C ASP A 118 39.82 -4.01 2.88
N LYS A 119 40.29 -4.89 3.79
CA LYS A 119 41.42 -5.79 3.54
C LYS A 119 41.03 -7.08 2.82
N TYR A 120 39.90 -7.68 3.19
CA TYR A 120 39.52 -9.03 2.77
C TYR A 120 38.34 -9.06 1.79
N GLY A 121 37.66 -7.93 1.58
CA GLY A 121 36.52 -7.80 0.68
C GLY A 121 35.16 -7.80 1.38
N PRO A 122 34.04 -7.83 0.63
CA PRO A 122 32.69 -7.58 1.13
C PRO A 122 32.10 -8.67 2.04
N VAL A 123 32.73 -9.84 2.09
CA VAL A 123 32.33 -10.99 2.91
C VAL A 123 33.57 -11.48 3.64
N VAL A 124 33.51 -11.53 4.97
CA VAL A 124 34.66 -11.88 5.81
C VAL A 124 34.27 -12.91 6.85
N ASP A 125 35.06 -13.98 6.95
CA ASP A 125 34.95 -14.98 8.00
C ASP A 125 35.85 -14.60 9.18
N MET A 126 35.22 -14.45 10.34
CA MET A 126 35.88 -14.15 11.60
C MET A 126 35.64 -15.29 12.59
N ASN A 127 36.68 -15.65 13.34
CA ASN A 127 36.49 -16.44 14.56
C ASN A 127 36.57 -15.51 15.78
N ILE A 128 35.53 -15.44 16.60
CA ILE A 128 35.50 -14.61 17.81
C ILE A 128 35.33 -15.55 19.00
N LEU A 129 36.41 -15.71 19.78
CA LEU A 129 36.42 -16.57 20.98
C LEU A 129 35.98 -18.02 20.71
N GLY A 130 36.37 -18.58 19.56
CA GLY A 130 36.02 -19.96 19.19
C GLY A 130 34.74 -20.07 18.35
N GLU A 131 33.91 -19.03 18.27
CA GLU A 131 32.72 -19.02 17.42
C GLU A 131 33.02 -18.45 16.03
N GLU A 132 32.59 -19.15 14.99
CA GLU A 132 32.64 -18.65 13.61
C GLU A 132 31.50 -17.64 13.37
N ASN A 133 31.80 -16.55 12.66
CA ASN A 133 30.82 -15.56 12.24
C ASN A 133 31.22 -14.97 10.88
N ILE A 134 30.33 -15.11 9.90
CA ILE A 134 30.53 -14.53 8.56
C ILE A 134 29.85 -13.16 8.53
N GLY A 135 30.66 -12.11 8.38
CA GLY A 135 30.20 -10.74 8.27
C GLY A 135 30.10 -10.27 6.83
N THR A 136 29.16 -9.35 6.54
CA THR A 136 29.13 -8.58 5.29
C THR A 136 28.86 -7.09 5.52
N ASN A 137 29.39 -6.24 4.63
CA ASN A 137 29.03 -4.83 4.48
C ASN A 137 28.46 -4.49 3.09
N ASP A 138 28.05 -5.52 2.34
CA ASP A 138 27.55 -5.41 0.98
C ASP A 138 26.01 -5.53 0.97
N PRO A 139 25.27 -4.58 0.38
CA PRO A 139 23.81 -4.62 0.34
C PRO A 139 23.21 -5.88 -0.31
N ASP A 140 23.89 -6.48 -1.29
CA ASP A 140 23.37 -7.64 -2.02
C ASP A 140 23.45 -8.91 -1.16
N VAL A 141 24.53 -9.06 -0.39
CA VAL A 141 24.65 -10.15 0.60
C VAL A 141 23.77 -9.86 1.81
N ALA A 142 23.65 -8.59 2.22
CA ALA A 142 22.79 -8.18 3.31
C ALA A 142 21.33 -8.55 3.05
N GLU A 143 20.84 -8.35 1.82
CA GLU A 143 19.51 -8.77 1.37
C GLU A 143 19.22 -10.24 1.69
N LEU A 144 20.19 -11.13 1.44
CA LEU A 144 20.05 -12.55 1.72
C LEU A 144 19.97 -12.83 3.22
N PHE A 145 20.90 -12.26 3.99
CA PHE A 145 21.00 -12.54 5.41
C PHE A 145 19.76 -12.04 6.15
N VAL A 146 19.29 -10.82 5.88
CA VAL A 146 18.21 -10.22 6.69
C VAL A 146 16.83 -10.82 6.45
N LYS A 147 16.59 -11.44 5.28
CA LYS A 147 15.31 -12.10 4.95
C LYS A 147 15.11 -13.38 5.77
N GLU A 148 13.93 -13.51 6.36
CA GLU A 148 13.46 -14.83 6.81
C GLU A 148 13.18 -15.67 5.55
N SER A 149 13.97 -16.73 5.35
CA SER A 149 13.97 -17.56 4.14
C SER A 149 14.23 -19.02 4.49
N ASP A 150 14.30 -19.91 3.50
CA ASP A 150 14.72 -21.31 3.72
C ASP A 150 16.18 -21.44 4.18
N TYR A 151 17.00 -20.41 3.97
CA TYR A 151 18.43 -20.42 4.25
C TYR A 151 18.79 -19.63 5.50
N PHE A 152 18.09 -18.53 5.80
CA PHE A 152 18.44 -17.68 6.92
C PHE A 152 17.24 -17.45 7.84
N THR A 153 17.50 -17.50 9.14
CA THR A 153 16.50 -17.15 10.17
C THR A 153 17.16 -16.46 11.35
N LYS A 154 16.37 -15.75 12.16
CA LYS A 154 16.82 -15.30 13.48
C LYS A 154 16.73 -16.45 14.47
N LYS A 155 17.89 -16.80 15.04
CA LYS A 155 18.04 -17.70 16.17
C LYS A 155 18.73 -16.97 17.32
N ILE A 156 18.24 -17.17 18.53
CA ILE A 156 18.82 -16.63 19.75
C ILE A 156 20.07 -17.44 20.05
N THR A 157 21.21 -16.77 19.98
CA THR A 157 22.52 -17.30 20.37
C THR A 157 22.91 -16.80 21.75
N GLN A 158 24.05 -17.26 22.28
CA GLN A 158 24.57 -16.94 23.61
C GLN A 158 24.53 -15.44 23.97
N ASN A 159 24.68 -14.54 22.99
CA ASN A 159 24.61 -13.09 23.20
C ASN A 159 23.22 -12.59 23.63
N LEU A 160 22.14 -13.14 23.06
CA LEU A 160 20.77 -12.75 23.38
C LEU A 160 20.16 -13.62 24.49
N GLU A 161 20.72 -14.79 24.78
CA GLU A 161 20.32 -15.62 25.94
C GLU A 161 20.45 -14.87 27.27
N GLU A 162 21.53 -14.11 27.46
CA GLU A 162 21.70 -13.31 28.69
C GLU A 162 20.67 -12.17 28.81
N VAL A 163 20.17 -11.65 27.69
CA VAL A 163 19.06 -10.68 27.69
C VAL A 163 17.73 -11.40 27.94
N LYS A 164 17.58 -12.61 27.40
CA LYS A 164 16.42 -13.49 27.64
C LYS A 164 16.23 -13.81 29.12
N ALA A 165 17.30 -13.83 29.92
CA ALA A 165 17.24 -14.06 31.37
C ALA A 165 16.33 -13.07 32.12
N PHE A 166 16.11 -11.86 31.59
CA PHE A 166 15.21 -10.87 32.19
C PHE A 166 14.16 -10.31 31.22
N GLY A 167 14.37 -10.43 29.90
CA GLY A 167 13.39 -10.08 28.87
C GLY A 167 12.43 -11.22 28.49
N GLY A 168 12.70 -12.45 28.94
CA GLY A 168 11.87 -13.64 28.69
C GLY A 168 11.57 -13.88 27.21
N GLN A 169 10.37 -14.38 26.91
CA GLN A 169 9.92 -14.67 25.54
C GLN A 169 9.39 -13.44 24.77
N GLY A 170 10.10 -12.32 24.84
CA GLY A 170 9.77 -11.09 24.13
C GLY A 170 10.08 -11.13 22.63
N LEU A 171 9.49 -10.22 21.85
CA LEU A 171 9.70 -10.12 20.39
C LEU A 171 11.18 -10.04 19.96
N PHE A 172 12.03 -9.46 20.81
CA PHE A 172 13.47 -9.32 20.55
C PHE A 172 14.29 -10.57 20.96
N THR A 173 13.86 -11.29 21.99
CA THR A 173 14.59 -12.36 22.68
C THR A 173 14.07 -13.77 22.38
N THR A 174 13.17 -13.91 21.40
CA THR A 174 12.59 -15.18 20.96
C THR A 174 12.92 -15.50 19.49
N ASP A 175 13.05 -16.79 19.17
CA ASP A 175 13.27 -17.34 17.83
C ASP A 175 12.06 -17.11 16.91
N THR A 176 12.27 -17.13 15.59
CA THR A 176 11.19 -16.79 14.63
C THR A 176 10.16 -17.89 14.56
N ASP A 177 10.58 -19.14 14.75
CA ASP A 177 9.71 -20.30 14.64
C ASP A 177 8.86 -20.54 15.89
N ASP A 178 9.19 -19.86 16.99
CA ASP A 178 8.52 -19.99 18.28
C ASP A 178 7.04 -19.52 18.20
N PRO A 179 6.08 -20.31 18.72
CA PRO A 179 4.67 -19.92 18.75
C PRO A 179 4.40 -18.59 19.47
N ASP A 180 5.10 -18.32 20.59
CA ASP A 180 4.90 -17.10 21.37
C ASP A 180 5.32 -15.87 20.57
N TRP A 181 6.42 -15.98 19.80
CA TRP A 181 6.85 -14.91 18.91
C TRP A 181 5.84 -14.67 17.79
N LYS A 182 5.35 -15.73 17.14
CA LYS A 182 4.36 -15.61 16.05
C LYS A 182 3.06 -14.97 16.51
N LEU A 183 2.57 -15.37 17.70
CA LEU A 183 1.35 -14.82 18.28
C LEU A 183 1.56 -13.35 18.69
N ALA A 184 2.61 -13.02 19.43
CA ALA A 184 2.90 -11.64 19.82
C ALA A 184 3.12 -10.74 18.60
N HIS A 185 3.86 -11.20 17.59
CA HIS A 185 4.08 -10.44 16.37
C HIS A 185 2.76 -10.19 15.64
N LYS A 186 1.92 -11.21 15.44
CA LYS A 186 0.61 -11.05 14.80
C LYS A 186 -0.28 -10.05 15.55
N LEU A 187 -0.38 -10.20 16.87
CA LEU A 187 -1.29 -9.40 17.68
C LEU A 187 -0.84 -7.95 17.76
N LEU A 188 0.45 -7.65 17.93
CA LEU A 188 0.92 -6.31 18.29
C LEU A 188 1.11 -5.34 17.12
N MET A 189 1.11 -5.80 15.87
CA MET A 189 1.24 -4.94 14.68
C MET A 189 0.27 -3.75 14.63
N PRO A 190 -1.04 -3.91 14.94
CA PRO A 190 -1.98 -2.79 14.93
C PRO A 190 -1.66 -1.69 15.95
N ALA A 191 -1.07 -2.02 17.09
CA ALA A 191 -0.72 -1.06 18.15
C ALA A 191 0.42 -0.10 17.75
N PHE A 192 1.09 -0.37 16.63
CA PHE A 192 2.10 0.48 16.00
C PHE A 192 1.70 0.92 14.59
N GLY A 193 0.44 0.72 14.20
CA GLY A 193 -0.11 1.19 12.93
C GLY A 193 -0.39 2.70 12.93
N PRO A 194 -0.64 3.32 11.76
CA PRO A 194 -0.78 4.77 11.62
C PRO A 194 -1.80 5.40 12.59
N ARG A 195 -2.93 4.73 12.85
CA ARG A 195 -3.95 5.21 13.80
C ARG A 195 -3.41 5.31 15.23
N ALA A 196 -2.72 4.27 15.71
CA ALA A 196 -2.14 4.27 17.06
C ALA A 196 -1.02 5.30 17.19
N ILE A 197 -0.17 5.42 16.18
CA ILE A 197 0.90 6.42 16.14
C ILE A 197 0.34 7.85 16.22
N LYS A 198 -0.75 8.16 15.52
CA LYS A 198 -1.44 9.46 15.66
C LYS A 198 -1.94 9.71 17.10
N ALA A 199 -2.45 8.68 17.77
CA ALA A 199 -2.95 8.80 19.15
C ALA A 199 -1.83 9.12 20.16
N TYR A 200 -0.62 8.58 19.96
CA TYR A 200 0.53 8.84 20.85
C TYR A 200 1.14 10.24 20.69
N LEU A 201 0.88 10.93 19.58
CA LEU A 201 1.53 12.20 19.23
C LEU A 201 1.36 13.27 20.31
N HIS A 202 0.14 13.42 20.84
CA HIS A 202 -0.15 14.44 21.83
C HIS A 202 0.68 14.25 23.10
N GLU A 203 0.75 13.01 23.59
CA GLU A 203 1.51 12.68 24.80
C GLU A 203 3.02 12.84 24.59
N MET A 204 3.56 12.48 23.41
CA MET A 204 4.95 12.76 23.05
C MET A 204 5.27 14.26 23.15
N GLY A 205 4.38 15.13 22.65
CA GLY A 205 4.53 16.57 22.74
C GLY A 205 4.48 17.09 24.18
N LEU A 206 3.56 16.57 25.00
CA LEU A 206 3.51 16.93 26.43
C LEU A 206 4.78 16.54 27.19
N ILE A 207 5.35 15.38 26.88
CA ILE A 207 6.60 14.91 27.48
C ILE A 207 7.77 15.79 27.03
N ALA A 208 7.84 16.12 25.73
CA ALA A 208 8.84 17.06 25.22
C ALA A 208 8.75 18.43 25.94
N MET A 209 7.54 18.96 26.17
CA MET A 209 7.35 20.20 26.95
C MET A 209 7.84 20.08 28.39
N ARG A 210 7.62 18.94 29.06
CA ARG A 210 8.15 18.72 30.43
C ARG A 210 9.67 18.70 30.42
N THR A 211 10.28 17.99 29.46
CA THR A 211 11.74 17.98 29.31
C THR A 211 12.27 19.39 29.06
N ILE A 212 11.58 20.20 28.23
CA ILE A 212 11.96 21.60 27.99
C ILE A 212 11.98 22.39 29.30
N LYS A 213 10.93 22.29 30.13
CA LYS A 213 10.88 22.99 31.43
C LYS A 213 12.06 22.65 32.33
N VAL A 214 12.44 21.37 32.37
CA VAL A 214 13.61 20.93 33.15
C VAL A 214 14.91 21.48 32.56
N LEU A 215 15.05 21.49 31.23
CA LEU A 215 16.22 22.04 30.57
C LEU A 215 16.36 23.56 30.77
N GLU A 216 15.27 24.29 31.04
CA GLU A 216 15.29 25.72 31.39
C GLU A 216 15.87 26.02 32.78
N GLU A 217 16.00 25.01 33.67
CA GLU A 217 16.58 25.17 35.00
C GLU A 217 18.12 25.27 34.98
N TYR A 218 18.75 24.98 33.84
CA TYR A 218 20.19 25.08 33.63
C TYR A 218 20.61 26.50 33.26
N GLN A 219 21.74 26.94 33.81
CA GLN A 219 22.36 28.20 33.41
C GLN A 219 23.05 28.06 32.04
N PRO A 220 23.16 29.12 31.23
CA PRO A 220 23.82 29.07 29.92
C PRO A 220 25.29 28.62 29.93
N THR A 221 25.94 28.63 31.10
CA THR A 221 27.31 28.14 31.32
C THR A 221 27.38 26.69 31.78
N ASP A 222 26.25 26.11 32.19
CA ASP A 222 26.21 24.75 32.69
C ASP A 222 26.48 23.77 31.56
N LYS A 223 27.31 22.76 31.85
CA LYS A 223 27.59 21.65 30.94
C LYS A 223 26.58 20.55 31.20
N VAL A 224 25.70 20.33 30.23
CA VAL A 224 24.58 19.39 30.32
C VAL A 224 24.87 18.15 29.49
N GLU A 225 24.80 16.97 30.10
CA GLU A 225 24.93 15.69 29.40
C GLU A 225 23.62 15.38 28.66
N ILE A 226 23.60 15.63 27.34
CA ILE A 226 22.35 15.52 26.55
C ILE A 226 21.82 14.11 26.47
N LEU A 227 22.71 13.10 26.40
CA LEU A 227 22.28 11.71 26.35
C LEU A 227 21.46 11.31 27.59
N ASN A 228 21.80 11.83 28.77
CA ASN A 228 21.05 11.57 30.00
C ASN A 228 19.60 12.09 29.87
N TRP A 229 19.43 13.29 29.33
CA TRP A 229 18.12 13.90 29.14
C TRP A 229 17.30 13.24 28.03
N THR A 230 17.90 12.90 26.90
CA THR A 230 17.19 12.15 25.85
C THR A 230 16.81 10.76 26.34
N THR A 231 17.63 10.12 27.19
CA THR A 231 17.31 8.83 27.83
C THR A 231 16.13 8.95 28.79
N ARG A 232 16.12 9.97 29.66
CA ARG A 232 15.01 10.24 30.58
C ARG A 232 13.71 10.51 29.83
N LEU A 233 13.77 11.33 28.78
CA LEU A 233 12.63 11.63 27.92
C LEU A 233 12.05 10.35 27.32
N THR A 234 12.86 9.54 26.65
CA THR A 234 12.33 8.39 25.90
C THR A 234 11.80 7.29 26.81
N PHE A 235 12.37 7.15 28.02
CA PHE A 235 11.81 6.30 29.07
C PHE A 235 10.43 6.77 29.52
N GLU A 236 10.28 8.06 29.78
CA GLU A 236 8.99 8.64 30.18
C GLU A 236 7.97 8.49 29.05
N THR A 237 8.37 8.68 27.79
CA THR A 237 7.51 8.50 26.62
C THR A 237 6.99 7.08 26.49
N ILE A 238 7.87 6.07 26.47
CA ILE A 238 7.41 4.69 26.33
C ILE A 238 6.63 4.22 27.56
N GLY A 239 6.99 4.71 28.76
CA GLY A 239 6.23 4.47 29.99
C GLY A 239 4.79 4.96 29.87
N ARG A 240 4.62 6.22 29.46
CA ARG A 240 3.32 6.89 29.41
C ARG A 240 2.49 6.49 28.20
N CYS A 241 3.05 6.54 27.00
CA CYS A 241 2.34 6.17 25.75
C CYS A 241 2.10 4.67 25.65
N GLY A 242 3.03 3.85 26.15
CA GLY A 242 2.94 2.39 26.07
C GLY A 242 2.11 1.79 27.19
N PHE A 243 2.32 2.22 28.44
CA PHE A 243 1.83 1.51 29.61
C PHE A 243 1.02 2.38 30.58
N GLY A 244 0.81 3.66 30.26
CA GLY A 244 0.16 4.62 31.14
C GLY A 244 0.89 4.79 32.47
N TYR A 245 2.21 4.59 32.48
CA TYR A 245 3.06 4.62 33.67
C TYR A 245 4.00 5.82 33.65
N GLU A 246 4.03 6.58 34.74
CA GLU A 246 4.97 7.71 34.92
C GLU A 246 6.13 7.30 35.81
N PHE A 247 7.36 7.59 35.38
CA PHE A 247 8.57 7.30 36.16
C PHE A 247 9.02 8.48 37.01
N GLY A 248 8.49 9.69 36.76
CA GLY A 248 8.86 10.92 37.47
C GLY A 248 10.25 11.43 37.11
N LEU A 249 10.77 11.06 35.93
CA LEU A 249 12.15 11.42 35.52
C LEU A 249 12.30 12.89 35.11
N LEU A 250 11.18 13.56 34.87
CA LEU A 250 11.08 14.91 34.32
C LEU A 250 10.47 15.92 35.32
N ASP A 251 10.49 15.60 36.62
CA ASP A 251 9.92 16.47 37.67
C ASP A 251 10.82 17.66 38.02
N SER A 252 12.14 17.49 37.89
CA SER A 252 13.16 18.54 38.07
C SER A 252 14.50 18.08 37.50
N LYS A 253 15.50 18.97 37.40
CA LYS A 253 16.84 18.57 36.95
C LYS A 253 17.54 17.57 37.87
N ASP A 254 17.15 17.54 39.15
CA ASP A 254 17.73 16.70 40.20
C ASP A 254 16.87 15.47 40.54
N ALA A 255 15.84 15.18 39.72
CA ALA A 255 14.94 14.04 39.94
C ALA A 255 15.73 12.71 39.99
N PRO A 256 15.55 11.90 41.06
CA PRO A 256 16.25 10.62 41.20
C PRO A 256 15.79 9.62 40.14
N ASN A 257 16.63 8.64 39.82
CA ASN A 257 16.22 7.55 38.94
C ASN A 257 15.18 6.66 39.64
N HIS A 258 14.18 6.21 38.88
CA HIS A 258 13.23 5.23 39.38
C HIS A 258 13.93 3.87 39.63
N PRO A 259 13.65 3.14 40.73
CA PRO A 259 14.30 1.86 41.05
C PRO A 259 14.23 0.82 39.94
N PHE A 260 13.14 0.79 39.18
CA PHE A 260 12.99 -0.05 37.98
C PHE A 260 14.08 0.25 36.93
N ILE A 261 14.37 1.52 36.67
CA ILE A 261 15.35 1.96 35.67
C ILE A 261 16.76 1.63 36.14
N GLU A 262 17.05 1.83 37.43
CA GLU A 262 18.33 1.42 38.01
C GLU A 262 18.55 -0.09 37.91
N ALA A 263 17.52 -0.88 38.18
CA ALA A 263 17.55 -2.33 38.03
C ALA A 263 17.79 -2.73 36.57
N MET A 264 17.08 -2.13 35.62
CA MET A 264 17.25 -2.45 34.19
C MET A 264 18.63 -2.01 33.67
N ALA A 265 19.11 -0.83 34.03
CA ALA A 265 20.45 -0.37 33.70
C ALA A 265 21.53 -1.30 34.27
N TYR A 266 21.34 -1.77 35.51
CA TYR A 266 22.23 -2.77 36.11
C TYR A 266 22.21 -4.09 35.34
N CYS A 267 21.04 -4.61 34.96
CA CYS A 267 20.90 -5.83 34.17
C CYS A 267 21.60 -5.71 32.82
N LEU A 268 21.32 -4.64 32.07
CA LEU A 268 21.91 -4.38 30.75
C LEU A 268 23.44 -4.27 30.81
N LYS A 269 23.98 -3.55 31.80
CA LYS A 269 25.44 -3.44 32.02
C LYS A 269 26.05 -4.79 32.41
N THR A 270 25.36 -5.55 33.26
CA THR A 270 25.86 -6.84 33.76
C THR A 270 25.88 -7.90 32.67
N VAL A 271 24.92 -7.88 31.73
CA VAL A 271 24.93 -8.79 30.57
C VAL A 271 26.19 -8.66 29.73
N VAL A 272 26.72 -7.44 29.52
CA VAL A 272 27.97 -7.25 28.77
C VAL A 272 29.13 -8.02 29.41
N VAL A 273 29.22 -7.99 30.73
CA VAL A 273 30.25 -8.71 31.50
C VAL A 273 29.97 -10.22 31.50
N ARG A 274 28.72 -10.63 31.74
CA ARG A 274 28.31 -12.05 31.80
C ARG A 274 28.52 -12.78 30.48
N ARG A 275 28.37 -12.09 29.34
CA ARG A 275 28.66 -12.67 28.00
C ARG A 275 30.10 -13.18 27.89
N GLN A 276 31.04 -12.54 28.58
CA GLN A 276 32.47 -12.89 28.54
C GLN A 276 32.85 -13.94 29.61
N GLN A 277 31.92 -14.30 30.51
CA GLN A 277 32.17 -15.25 31.59
C GLN A 277 31.73 -16.68 31.21
N PRO A 278 32.49 -17.73 31.62
CA PRO A 278 32.03 -19.10 31.48
C PRO A 278 30.73 -19.35 32.26
N SER A 279 29.88 -20.23 31.75
CA SER A 279 28.53 -20.48 32.30
C SER A 279 28.51 -20.79 33.81
N LEU A 280 29.49 -21.57 34.31
CA LEU A 280 29.58 -21.91 35.73
C LEU A 280 29.67 -20.67 36.65
N PHE A 281 30.38 -19.62 36.24
CA PHE A 281 30.54 -18.39 37.04
C PHE A 281 29.23 -17.60 37.17
N LYS A 282 28.31 -17.77 36.21
CA LYS A 282 27.01 -17.10 36.15
C LYS A 282 26.02 -17.62 37.20
N HIS A 283 26.27 -18.81 37.72
CA HIS A 283 25.45 -19.48 38.74
C HIS A 283 26.10 -19.51 40.13
N LEU A 284 27.32 -18.96 40.28
CA LEU A 284 27.96 -18.85 41.58
C LEU A 284 27.20 -17.82 42.45
N PRO A 285 27.01 -18.09 43.76
CA PRO A 285 26.27 -17.20 44.67
C PRO A 285 27.12 -16.00 45.13
N ASN A 286 27.68 -15.25 44.18
CA ASN A 286 28.38 -14.00 44.43
C ASN A 286 27.41 -12.81 44.45
N GLU A 287 27.85 -11.67 44.98
CA GLU A 287 26.99 -10.50 45.14
C GLU A 287 26.51 -9.90 43.81
N GLN A 288 27.31 -10.02 42.74
CA GLN A 288 26.94 -9.55 41.42
C GLN A 288 25.74 -10.34 40.85
N ASN A 289 25.78 -11.67 40.90
CA ASN A 289 24.68 -12.53 40.46
C ASN A 289 23.45 -12.36 41.36
N ARG A 290 23.62 -12.28 42.69
CA ARG A 290 22.50 -12.00 43.62
C ARG A 290 21.85 -10.65 43.38
N LYS A 291 22.63 -9.62 43.04
CA LYS A 291 22.09 -8.30 42.68
C LYS A 291 21.37 -8.37 41.33
N PHE A 292 21.90 -9.11 40.35
CA PHE A 292 21.23 -9.35 39.07
C PHE A 292 19.86 -10.00 39.29
N ASP A 293 19.80 -11.10 40.03
CA ASP A 293 18.54 -11.81 40.31
C ASP A 293 17.52 -10.92 41.05
N ARG A 294 17.98 -10.12 42.03
CA ARG A 294 17.13 -9.13 42.72
C ARG A 294 16.61 -8.05 41.77
N SER A 295 17.43 -7.56 40.85
CA SER A 295 17.03 -6.57 39.84
C SER A 295 16.00 -7.14 38.87
N VAL A 296 16.21 -8.36 38.38
CA VAL A 296 15.23 -9.06 37.52
C VAL A 296 13.90 -9.25 38.26
N LYS A 297 13.95 -9.67 39.53
CA LYS A 297 12.75 -9.82 40.35
C LYS A 297 12.02 -8.48 40.52
N LEU A 298 12.73 -7.40 40.86
CA LEU A 298 12.14 -6.07 41.01
C LEU A 298 11.43 -5.61 39.72
N MET A 299 12.07 -5.80 38.57
CA MET A 299 11.47 -5.46 37.28
C MET A 299 10.19 -6.25 37.03
N ASN A 300 10.23 -7.56 37.22
CA ASN A 300 9.07 -8.43 37.02
C ASN A 300 7.92 -8.08 37.97
N ASP A 301 8.22 -7.92 39.27
CA ASP A 301 7.23 -7.56 40.30
C ASP A 301 6.55 -6.21 39.95
N THR A 302 7.31 -5.23 39.46
CA THR A 302 6.78 -3.91 39.07
C THR A 302 5.82 -4.04 37.89
N VAL A 303 6.21 -4.76 36.84
CA VAL A 303 5.36 -4.95 35.65
C VAL A 303 4.11 -5.76 35.99
N ASP A 304 4.24 -6.80 36.80
CA ASP A 304 3.11 -7.62 37.26
C ASP A 304 2.12 -6.78 38.09
N GLN A 305 2.62 -5.86 38.91
CA GLN A 305 1.78 -4.92 39.66
C GLN A 305 1.03 -3.97 38.73
N VAL A 306 1.68 -3.39 37.72
CA VAL A 306 1.03 -2.52 36.72
C VAL A 306 -0.03 -3.27 35.92
N ILE A 307 0.26 -4.51 35.48
CA ILE A 307 -0.70 -5.38 34.79
C ILE A 307 -1.92 -5.64 35.69
N LYS A 308 -1.67 -5.99 36.97
CA LYS A 308 -2.73 -6.28 37.94
C LYS A 308 -3.61 -5.07 38.19
N GLU A 309 -3.03 -3.89 38.41
CA GLU A 309 -3.75 -2.64 38.60
C GLU A 309 -4.59 -2.28 37.38
N ARG A 310 -4.05 -2.42 36.16
CA ARG A 310 -4.79 -2.18 34.92
C ARG A 310 -5.99 -3.12 34.78
N LYS A 311 -5.83 -4.41 35.10
CA LYS A 311 -6.90 -5.41 35.03
C LYS A 311 -7.99 -5.21 36.09
N GLN A 312 -7.69 -4.52 37.19
CA GLN A 312 -8.63 -4.23 38.28
C GLN A 312 -9.23 -2.82 38.20
N GLY A 313 -8.63 -1.95 37.39
CA GLY A 313 -9.06 -0.57 37.20
C GLY A 313 -10.24 -0.39 36.25
N PRO A 314 -10.77 0.83 36.14
CA PRO A 314 -11.92 1.16 35.28
C PRO A 314 -11.65 0.95 33.79
N GLU A 315 -10.39 0.82 33.38
CA GLU A 315 -9.94 0.75 31.99
C GLU A 315 -9.53 -0.66 31.56
N ALA A 316 -9.89 -1.69 32.33
CA ALA A 316 -9.48 -3.08 32.08
C ALA A 316 -9.79 -3.58 30.65
N GLY A 317 -10.92 -3.13 30.09
CA GLY A 317 -11.39 -3.50 28.75
C GLY A 317 -11.05 -2.50 27.65
N ASP A 318 -10.35 -1.40 27.96
CA ASP A 318 -10.03 -0.37 26.98
C ASP A 318 -8.79 -0.77 26.16
N LYS A 319 -9.04 -1.42 25.03
CA LYS A 319 -8.01 -1.87 24.09
C LYS A 319 -7.37 -0.72 23.29
N ASP A 320 -8.01 0.45 23.26
CA ASP A 320 -7.62 1.58 22.41
C ASP A 320 -6.86 2.66 23.21
N LYS A 321 -6.78 2.51 24.55
CA LYS A 321 -6.08 3.45 25.44
C LYS A 321 -4.57 3.54 25.18
N ASP A 322 -3.87 2.41 25.25
CA ASP A 322 -2.40 2.32 25.13
C ASP A 322 -1.96 0.90 24.73
N LEU A 323 -0.66 0.69 24.55
CA LEU A 323 -0.09 -0.61 24.18
C LEU A 323 -0.39 -1.71 25.21
N LEU A 324 -0.45 -1.39 26.51
CA LEU A 324 -0.82 -2.34 27.56
C LEU A 324 -2.29 -2.76 27.47
N GLY A 325 -3.20 -1.79 27.30
CA GLY A 325 -4.62 -2.03 27.09
C GLY A 325 -4.84 -2.91 25.87
N PHE A 326 -4.10 -2.64 24.78
CA PHE A 326 -4.10 -3.47 23.59
C PHE A 326 -3.59 -4.90 23.88
N MET A 327 -2.43 -5.07 24.53
CA MET A 327 -1.87 -6.38 24.87
C MET A 327 -2.80 -7.26 25.70
N LEU A 328 -3.51 -6.67 26.67
CA LEU A 328 -4.44 -7.38 27.55
C LEU A 328 -5.68 -7.90 26.80
N ASN A 329 -6.13 -7.15 25.80
CA ASN A 329 -7.42 -7.36 25.15
C ASN A 329 -7.33 -7.94 23.73
N ALA A 330 -6.16 -7.89 23.08
CA ALA A 330 -5.96 -8.42 21.73
C ALA A 330 -6.11 -9.95 21.69
N ARG A 331 -6.82 -10.45 20.67
CA ARG A 331 -7.05 -11.87 20.41
C ARG A 331 -6.87 -12.15 18.91
N ASP A 332 -6.43 -13.34 18.56
CA ASP A 332 -6.32 -13.78 17.17
C ASP A 332 -7.63 -14.42 16.66
N ASP A 333 -7.62 -14.91 15.42
CA ASP A 333 -8.79 -15.54 14.78
C ASP A 333 -9.27 -16.82 15.49
N GLN A 334 -8.43 -17.40 16.37
CA GLN A 334 -8.75 -18.56 17.20
C GLN A 334 -9.12 -18.15 18.65
N ASN A 335 -9.30 -16.85 18.89
CA ASN A 335 -9.56 -16.27 20.20
C ASN A 335 -8.42 -16.48 21.22
N LEU A 336 -7.18 -16.70 20.74
CA LEU A 336 -5.99 -16.79 21.58
C LEU A 336 -5.43 -15.38 21.86
N GLY A 337 -5.15 -15.10 23.13
CA GLY A 337 -4.51 -13.86 23.59
C GLY A 337 -3.15 -14.12 24.22
N LEU A 338 -2.42 -13.05 24.50
CA LEU A 338 -1.16 -13.14 25.23
C LEU A 338 -1.43 -13.48 26.70
N THR A 339 -0.60 -14.35 27.27
CA THR A 339 -0.62 -14.62 28.72
C THR A 339 -0.04 -13.43 29.49
N ASP A 340 -0.43 -13.23 30.75
CA ASP A 340 0.11 -12.16 31.59
C ASP A 340 1.66 -12.22 31.65
N GLU A 341 2.21 -13.44 31.67
CA GLU A 341 3.65 -13.68 31.60
C GLU A 341 4.26 -13.21 30.27
N ASN A 342 3.63 -13.52 29.13
CA ASN A 342 4.12 -13.04 27.84
C ASN A 342 3.99 -11.51 27.73
N ILE A 343 2.89 -10.92 28.22
CA ILE A 343 2.70 -9.47 28.27
C ILE A 343 3.84 -8.80 29.05
N ARG A 344 4.21 -9.34 30.23
CA ARG A 344 5.37 -8.85 30.98
C ARG A 344 6.65 -8.86 30.15
N TYR A 345 6.91 -9.94 29.41
CA TYR A 345 8.08 -10.03 28.52
C TYR A 345 8.05 -9.00 27.40
N GLN A 346 6.89 -8.71 26.83
CA GLN A 346 6.74 -7.64 25.84
C GLN A 346 6.95 -6.25 26.45
N VAL A 347 6.39 -5.97 27.63
CA VAL A 347 6.61 -4.69 28.35
C VAL A 347 8.10 -4.43 28.56
N VAL A 348 8.84 -5.42 29.10
CA VAL A 348 10.29 -5.31 29.29
C VAL A 348 11.01 -5.13 27.96
N THR A 349 10.60 -5.86 26.91
CA THR A 349 11.20 -5.76 25.57
C THR A 349 11.02 -4.36 24.97
N PHE A 350 9.82 -3.79 25.04
CA PHE A 350 9.54 -2.45 24.52
C PHE A 350 10.23 -1.36 25.34
N LEU A 351 10.33 -1.54 26.66
CA LEU A 351 11.14 -0.64 27.49
C LEU A 351 12.59 -0.68 27.03
N ILE A 352 13.24 -1.85 26.91
CA ILE A 352 14.63 -1.98 26.45
C ILE A 352 14.83 -1.35 25.06
N ALA A 353 13.98 -1.70 24.09
CA ALA A 353 14.15 -1.29 22.70
C ALA A 353 13.81 0.19 22.46
N GLY A 354 12.75 0.69 23.10
CA GLY A 354 12.17 2.00 22.83
C GLY A 354 12.93 3.18 23.43
N HIS A 355 13.54 3.02 24.61
CA HIS A 355 14.21 4.16 25.28
C HIS A 355 15.60 4.44 24.67
N ASP A 356 16.49 3.45 24.65
CA ASP A 356 17.92 3.67 24.42
C ASP A 356 18.23 4.05 22.98
N THR A 357 17.50 3.44 22.03
CA THR A 357 17.77 3.62 20.61
C THR A 357 17.37 5.02 20.14
N THR A 358 16.15 5.48 20.46
CA THR A 358 15.70 6.84 20.14
C THR A 358 16.52 7.90 20.88
N ALA A 359 16.90 7.66 22.13
CA ALA A 359 17.72 8.59 22.93
C ALA A 359 19.08 8.84 22.29
N ASN A 360 19.74 7.78 21.81
CA ASN A 360 21.00 7.87 21.08
C ASN A 360 20.84 8.63 19.77
N THR A 361 19.77 8.36 19.01
CA THR A 361 19.49 9.06 17.74
C THR A 361 19.31 10.55 17.98
N LEU A 362 18.49 10.95 18.97
CA LEU A 362 18.31 12.37 19.32
C LEU A 362 19.63 13.04 19.73
N ALA A 363 20.42 12.39 20.59
CA ALA A 363 21.70 12.93 21.03
C ALA A 363 22.69 13.10 19.86
N TRP A 364 22.81 12.11 18.98
CA TRP A 364 23.66 12.21 17.78
C TRP A 364 23.17 13.24 16.78
N THR A 365 21.86 13.38 16.60
CA THR A 365 21.30 14.44 15.74
C THR A 365 21.69 15.80 16.31
N LEU A 366 21.49 16.04 17.60
CA LEU A 366 21.88 17.31 18.23
C LEU A 366 23.39 17.58 18.12
N TYR A 367 24.23 16.55 18.28
CA TYR A 367 25.67 16.65 18.03
C TYR A 367 25.97 17.08 16.60
N GLU A 368 25.43 16.40 15.59
CA GLU A 368 25.69 16.74 14.18
C GLU A 368 25.20 18.14 13.81
N LEU A 369 24.09 18.60 14.38
CA LEU A 369 23.60 19.97 14.18
C LEU A 369 24.54 21.02 14.78
N THR A 370 25.18 20.74 15.92
CA THR A 370 26.19 21.67 16.48
C THR A 370 27.44 21.79 15.61
N ARG A 371 27.67 20.82 14.73
CA ARG A 371 28.82 20.75 13.81
C ARG A 371 28.50 21.25 12.39
N HIS A 372 27.22 21.30 12.03
CA HIS A 372 26.73 21.65 10.69
C HIS A 372 25.65 22.75 10.78
N PRO A 373 26.05 24.02 11.03
CA PRO A 373 25.10 25.13 11.15
C PRO A 373 24.20 25.33 9.93
N GLU A 374 24.66 24.96 8.74
CA GLU A 374 23.89 25.02 7.49
C GLU A 374 22.73 24.02 7.47
N VAL A 375 22.92 22.82 8.06
CA VAL A 375 21.86 21.83 8.22
C VAL A 375 20.88 22.28 9.30
N GLU A 376 21.41 22.81 10.41
CA GLU A 376 20.58 23.41 11.47
C GLU A 376 19.70 24.53 10.92
N GLN A 377 20.24 25.47 10.15
CA GLN A 377 19.47 26.57 9.56
C GLN A 377 18.33 26.08 8.65
N ARG A 378 18.56 25.07 7.82
CA ARG A 378 17.51 24.47 6.97
C ARG A 378 16.41 23.81 7.82
N LEU A 379 16.75 23.14 8.91
CA LEU A 379 15.76 22.59 9.84
C LEU A 379 14.97 23.69 10.54
N LEU A 380 15.63 24.74 11.02
CA LEU A 380 14.94 25.86 11.67
C LEU A 380 13.97 26.55 10.71
N GLN A 381 14.36 26.67 9.43
CA GLN A 381 13.47 27.21 8.40
C GLN A 381 12.24 26.30 8.21
N GLU A 382 12.44 24.99 8.09
CA GLU A 382 11.32 24.04 8.02
C GLU A 382 10.42 24.12 9.26
N ILE A 383 10.99 24.17 10.46
CA ILE A 383 10.23 24.29 11.72
C ILE A 383 9.42 25.60 11.77
N ALA A 384 10.02 26.71 11.32
CA ALA A 384 9.36 28.01 11.24
C ALA A 384 8.23 28.03 10.21
N ASP A 385 8.46 27.46 9.02
CA ASP A 385 7.47 27.38 7.93
C ASP A 385 6.26 26.52 8.34
N VAL A 386 6.48 25.43 9.08
CA VAL A 386 5.42 24.56 9.59
C VAL A 386 4.70 25.16 10.82
N GLY A 387 5.32 26.15 11.48
CA GLY A 387 4.75 26.82 12.65
C GLY A 387 4.74 25.97 13.92
N ILE A 388 5.72 25.08 14.09
CA ILE A 388 5.87 24.31 15.35
C ILE A 388 6.54 25.18 16.41
N THR A 389 5.93 25.25 17.58
CA THR A 389 6.45 25.96 18.74
C THR A 389 6.68 25.02 19.93
N HIS A 390 7.47 25.47 20.90
CA HIS A 390 7.83 24.67 22.07
C HIS A 390 6.77 24.68 23.20
N ASP A 391 5.82 25.61 23.16
CA ASP A 391 4.79 25.83 24.18
C ASP A 391 3.52 24.99 23.96
N LYS A 392 3.40 24.31 22.81
CA LYS A 392 2.24 23.49 22.45
C LYS A 392 2.66 22.17 21.80
N PRO A 393 1.97 21.05 22.06
CA PRO A 393 2.19 19.81 21.32
C PRO A 393 1.91 19.99 19.82
N PRO A 394 2.80 19.53 18.92
CA PRO A 394 2.59 19.61 17.47
C PRO A 394 1.37 18.78 17.00
N THR A 395 0.73 19.21 15.91
CA THR A 395 -0.37 18.44 15.27
C THR A 395 0.17 17.37 14.31
N VAL A 396 -0.70 16.43 13.90
CA VAL A 396 -0.35 15.36 12.96
C VAL A 396 0.10 15.93 11.61
N GLU A 397 -0.58 16.99 11.15
CA GLU A 397 -0.29 17.69 9.90
C GLU A 397 1.09 18.35 9.98
N GLN A 398 1.38 19.03 11.09
CA GLN A 398 2.68 19.67 11.31
C GLN A 398 3.83 18.66 11.27
N VAL A 399 3.72 17.55 12.01
CA VAL A 399 4.77 16.52 12.03
C VAL A 399 4.89 15.81 10.67
N GLY A 400 3.79 15.68 9.93
CA GLY A 400 3.77 15.15 8.56
C GLY A 400 4.56 16.00 7.56
N GLN A 401 4.63 17.31 7.78
CA GLN A 401 5.34 18.27 6.92
C GLN A 401 6.85 18.36 7.19
N LEU A 402 7.34 17.79 8.30
CA LEU A 402 8.77 17.73 8.66
C LEU A 402 9.55 16.72 7.79
N LYS A 403 9.76 17.07 6.51
CA LYS A 403 10.39 16.25 5.47
C LYS A 403 11.91 16.28 5.56
N TYR A 404 12.51 17.46 5.70
CA TYR A 404 13.95 17.64 5.85
C TYR A 404 14.43 17.13 7.22
N THR A 405 13.65 17.36 8.28
CA THR A 405 13.87 16.74 9.61
C THR A 405 13.92 15.22 9.50
N HIS A 406 13.05 14.62 8.68
CA HIS A 406 13.11 13.18 8.44
C HIS A 406 14.41 12.75 7.77
N GLN A 407 14.89 13.49 6.77
CA GLN A 407 16.16 13.24 6.08
C GLN A 407 17.35 13.34 7.04
N VAL A 408 17.37 14.35 7.92
CA VAL A 408 18.39 14.53 8.96
C VAL A 408 18.40 13.34 9.91
N LEU A 409 17.23 12.88 10.36
CA LEU A 409 17.14 11.69 11.23
C LEU A 409 17.65 10.42 10.52
N LYS A 410 17.35 10.26 9.23
CA LYS A 410 17.85 9.11 8.45
C LYS A 410 19.36 9.14 8.25
N GLU A 411 19.94 10.33 8.02
CA GLU A 411 21.39 10.52 7.93
C GLU A 411 22.09 10.32 9.27
N THR A 412 21.47 10.77 10.37
CA THR A 412 21.94 10.43 11.72
C THR A 412 21.94 8.92 11.93
N LEU A 413 20.85 8.22 11.59
CA LEU A 413 20.74 6.77 11.74
C LEU A 413 21.68 5.99 10.82
N ARG A 414 22.06 6.56 9.66
CA ARG A 414 23.10 5.99 8.79
C ARG A 414 24.48 6.12 9.45
N LYS A 415 24.82 7.31 9.94
CA LYS A 415 26.15 7.55 10.52
C LYS A 415 26.29 6.90 11.90
N TYR A 416 25.25 6.92 12.72
CA TYR A 416 25.24 6.39 14.08
C TYR A 416 24.06 5.44 14.30
N PRO A 417 24.04 4.28 13.62
CA PRO A 417 22.97 3.30 13.82
C PRO A 417 23.06 2.75 15.24
N PRO A 418 22.01 2.90 16.08
CA PRO A 418 22.04 2.40 17.46
C PRO A 418 22.38 0.92 17.52
N VAL A 419 21.88 0.13 16.55
CA VAL A 419 22.28 -1.27 16.37
C VAL A 419 23.35 -1.35 15.28
N ARG A 420 24.55 -1.80 15.64
CA ARG A 420 25.72 -1.81 14.75
C ARG A 420 25.74 -2.97 13.76
N MET A 421 25.03 -4.06 14.07
CA MET A 421 25.06 -5.31 13.33
C MET A 421 23.76 -6.10 13.49
N LEU A 422 23.28 -6.73 12.41
CA LEU A 422 22.13 -7.63 12.43
C LEU A 422 22.61 -9.08 12.30
N ASN A 423 22.25 -9.93 13.26
CA ASN A 423 22.69 -11.34 13.31
C ASN A 423 21.58 -12.29 12.86
N LYS A 424 21.98 -13.30 12.09
CA LYS A 424 21.13 -14.34 11.52
C LYS A 424 21.88 -15.68 11.56
N TYR A 425 21.17 -16.74 11.25
CA TYR A 425 21.68 -18.10 11.32
C TYR A 425 21.39 -18.84 10.03
N CYS A 426 22.42 -19.47 9.46
CA CYS A 426 22.29 -20.29 8.27
C CYS A 426 21.64 -21.63 8.62
N LYS A 427 20.48 -21.94 8.04
CA LYS A 427 19.70 -23.16 8.27
C LYS A 427 20.17 -24.33 7.40
N LYS A 428 20.69 -24.03 6.21
CA LYS A 428 21.07 -25.00 5.17
C LYS A 428 22.27 -24.45 4.42
N ASP A 429 23.20 -25.33 4.02
CA ASP A 429 24.31 -24.97 3.14
C ASP A 429 23.82 -24.14 1.95
N CYS A 430 24.48 -23.02 1.69
CA CYS A 430 24.15 -22.14 0.57
C CYS A 430 25.39 -21.42 0.04
N VAL A 431 25.40 -21.10 -1.25
CA VAL A 431 26.43 -20.27 -1.87
C VAL A 431 25.90 -18.83 -2.01
N ILE A 432 26.63 -17.87 -1.45
CA ILE A 432 26.28 -16.44 -1.46
C ILE A 432 27.07 -15.68 -2.55
N PRO A 433 26.71 -14.42 -2.88
CA PRO A 433 27.48 -13.60 -3.82
C PRO A 433 28.98 -13.58 -3.50
N GLY A 434 29.80 -13.67 -4.55
CA GLY A 434 31.25 -13.89 -4.45
C GLY A 434 31.69 -15.37 -4.51
N GLY A 435 30.73 -16.31 -4.62
CA GLY A 435 30.99 -17.74 -4.77
C GLY A 435 31.32 -18.45 -3.47
N TYR A 436 30.98 -17.84 -2.33
CA TYR A 436 31.34 -18.36 -1.01
C TYR A 436 30.29 -19.34 -0.49
N LEU A 437 30.74 -20.52 -0.09
CA LEU A 437 29.89 -21.49 0.60
C LEU A 437 29.75 -21.12 2.07
N VAL A 438 28.50 -20.94 2.52
CA VAL A 438 28.13 -20.82 3.92
C VAL A 438 27.52 -22.14 4.37
N LYS A 439 28.04 -22.74 5.43
CA LYS A 439 27.56 -24.02 5.95
C LYS A 439 26.33 -23.85 6.84
N ALA A 440 25.47 -24.86 6.84
CA ALA A 440 24.39 -24.97 7.80
C ALA A 440 24.96 -24.91 9.21
N GLY A 441 24.33 -24.10 10.06
CA GLY A 441 24.78 -23.89 11.43
C GLY A 441 25.71 -22.68 11.61
N THR A 442 26.17 -22.05 10.53
CA THR A 442 27.06 -20.89 10.63
C THR A 442 26.27 -19.60 10.96
N PRO A 443 26.65 -18.86 12.02
CA PRO A 443 26.17 -17.51 12.28
C PRO A 443 26.62 -16.55 11.17
N VAL A 444 25.70 -15.70 10.73
CA VAL A 444 26.00 -14.67 9.72
C VAL A 444 25.54 -13.31 10.22
N SER A 445 26.21 -12.26 9.77
CA SER A 445 25.96 -10.91 10.26
C SER A 445 26.07 -9.83 9.18
N VAL A 446 25.12 -8.90 9.20
CA VAL A 446 25.17 -7.67 8.39
C VAL A 446 25.71 -6.55 9.27
N ASN A 447 26.90 -6.06 8.96
CA ASN A 447 27.57 -5.00 9.72
C ASN A 447 27.06 -3.64 9.24
N LEU A 448 25.95 -3.18 9.83
CA LEU A 448 25.32 -1.90 9.50
C LEU A 448 26.29 -0.73 9.58
N PHE A 449 27.09 -0.65 10.66
CA PHE A 449 28.05 0.45 10.85
C PHE A 449 29.08 0.55 9.72
N ALA A 450 29.52 -0.60 9.19
CA ALA A 450 30.48 -0.67 8.09
C ALA A 450 29.80 -0.47 6.72
N MET A 451 28.63 -1.07 6.51
CA MET A 451 27.84 -0.92 5.28
C MET A 451 27.43 0.53 5.05
N HIS A 452 27.02 1.22 6.11
CA HIS A 452 26.64 2.63 6.09
C HIS A 452 27.83 3.57 5.85
N ARG A 453 29.06 3.07 6.00
CA ARG A 453 30.30 3.79 5.69
C ARG A 453 31.00 3.29 4.41
N ASN A 454 30.35 2.40 3.67
CA ASN A 454 30.93 1.80 2.47
C ASN A 454 30.93 2.82 1.31
N PRO A 455 32.09 3.24 0.78
CA PRO A 455 32.16 4.23 -0.30
C PRO A 455 31.57 3.75 -1.62
N LYS A 456 31.36 2.43 -1.79
CA LYS A 456 30.65 1.87 -2.95
C LYS A 456 29.13 2.08 -2.85
N VAL A 457 28.62 2.31 -1.64
CA VAL A 457 27.18 2.48 -1.36
C VAL A 457 26.84 3.96 -1.17
N TYR A 458 27.69 4.70 -0.45
CA TYR A 458 27.52 6.12 -0.15
C TYR A 458 28.76 6.90 -0.62
N SER A 459 28.58 7.84 -1.54
CA SER A 459 29.65 8.74 -2.00
C SER A 459 30.14 9.62 -0.85
N ASP A 460 31.45 9.73 -0.56
CA ASP A 460 31.95 10.48 0.62
C ASP A 460 31.21 10.12 1.94
N PRO A 461 31.29 8.86 2.39
CA PRO A 461 30.42 8.31 3.43
C PRO A 461 30.61 8.95 4.82
N MET A 462 31.70 9.68 5.03
CA MET A 462 32.02 10.31 6.31
C MET A 462 31.42 11.71 6.45
N ARG A 463 31.16 12.40 5.34
CA ARG A 463 30.44 13.67 5.32
C ARG A 463 28.99 13.46 5.74
N TYR A 464 28.52 14.33 6.65
CA TYR A 464 27.12 14.38 7.06
C TYR A 464 26.32 15.12 5.99
N ASP A 465 25.43 14.41 5.31
CA ASP A 465 24.66 14.97 4.19
C ASP A 465 23.22 14.41 4.19
N PRO A 466 22.26 15.17 4.72
CA PRO A 466 20.85 14.78 4.73
C PRO A 466 20.25 14.61 3.32
N ASP A 467 20.73 15.33 2.31
CA ASP A 467 20.15 15.30 0.96
C ASP A 467 20.37 13.92 0.28
N ARG A 468 21.24 13.06 0.84
CA ARG A 468 21.31 11.64 0.48
C ARG A 468 19.98 10.94 0.62
N PHE A 469 19.14 11.38 1.56
CA PHE A 469 17.82 10.81 1.80
C PHE A 469 16.70 11.60 1.12
N SER A 470 17.02 12.38 0.06
CA SER A 470 16.01 12.83 -0.88
C SER A 470 15.36 11.62 -1.58
N PRO A 471 14.08 11.71 -1.98
CA PRO A 471 13.41 10.63 -2.68
C PRO A 471 14.18 10.14 -3.93
N GLU A 472 14.79 11.05 -4.68
CA GLU A 472 15.54 10.75 -5.90
C GLU A 472 16.85 10.01 -5.61
N GLU A 473 17.57 10.40 -4.57
CA GLU A 473 18.85 9.77 -4.20
C GLU A 473 18.65 8.39 -3.55
N GLU A 474 17.56 8.19 -2.81
CA GLU A 474 17.23 6.88 -2.24
C GLU A 474 16.89 5.84 -3.31
N GLN A 475 16.17 6.23 -4.36
CA GLN A 475 15.79 5.33 -5.45
C GLN A 475 16.98 4.78 -6.23
N LYS A 476 18.11 5.49 -6.24
CA LYS A 476 19.35 5.08 -6.93
C LYS A 476 20.12 3.97 -6.20
N ARG A 477 19.77 3.65 -4.95
CA ARG A 477 20.51 2.68 -4.12
C ARG A 477 19.67 1.46 -3.79
N SER A 478 20.34 0.35 -3.46
CA SER A 478 19.66 -0.84 -2.95
C SER A 478 18.85 -0.49 -1.71
N ARG A 479 17.60 -0.97 -1.63
CA ARG A 479 16.75 -0.83 -0.45
C ARG A 479 17.37 -1.47 0.82
N PHE A 480 18.33 -2.37 0.64
CA PHE A 480 19.06 -3.04 1.73
C PHE A 480 20.32 -2.28 2.15
N ALA A 481 20.63 -1.14 1.52
CA ALA A 481 21.73 -0.27 1.92
C ALA A 481 21.46 0.49 3.23
N TRP A 482 20.19 0.69 3.60
CA TRP A 482 19.79 1.39 4.84
C TRP A 482 18.87 0.52 5.68
N LEU A 483 19.42 -0.12 6.73
CA LEU A 483 18.70 -1.10 7.56
C LEU A 483 18.77 -0.82 9.09
N PRO A 484 18.74 0.43 9.59
CA PRO A 484 18.79 0.68 11.03
C PRO A 484 17.58 0.11 11.79
N PHE A 485 16.45 -0.11 11.08
CA PHE A 485 15.24 -0.75 11.61
C PHE A 485 15.04 -2.20 11.13
N SER A 486 16.06 -2.81 10.50
CA SER A 486 15.93 -4.13 9.83
C SER A 486 14.82 -4.15 8.76
N THR A 487 14.36 -5.33 8.34
CA THR A 487 13.33 -5.52 7.31
C THR A 487 12.61 -6.87 7.47
N GLY A 488 11.52 -7.07 6.71
CA GLY A 488 10.72 -8.29 6.72
C GLY A 488 9.98 -8.53 8.05
N PRO A 489 9.65 -9.79 8.40
CA PRO A 489 8.94 -10.13 9.64
C PRO A 489 9.69 -9.77 10.93
N ARG A 490 10.98 -9.42 10.83
CA ARG A 490 11.81 -8.98 11.96
C ARG A 490 12.15 -7.49 11.90
N ALA A 491 11.48 -6.73 11.03
CA ALA A 491 11.55 -5.27 11.03
C ALA A 491 11.12 -4.72 12.39
N CYS A 492 11.71 -3.59 12.79
CA CYS A 492 11.33 -2.91 14.00
C CYS A 492 9.87 -2.44 13.90
N ILE A 493 9.00 -3.06 14.68
CA ILE A 493 7.58 -2.71 14.77
C ILE A 493 7.38 -1.27 15.28
N GLY A 494 8.29 -0.78 16.11
CA GLY A 494 8.27 0.57 16.68
C GLY A 494 8.90 1.66 15.81
N MET A 495 9.28 1.37 14.55
CA MET A 495 9.96 2.35 13.68
C MET A 495 9.18 3.67 13.55
N ALA A 496 7.87 3.60 13.30
CA ALA A 496 7.02 4.78 13.14
C ALA A 496 6.91 5.58 14.45
N PHE A 497 6.79 4.89 15.59
CA PHE A 497 6.78 5.50 16.92
C PHE A 497 8.08 6.26 17.20
N ALA A 498 9.23 5.61 17.02
CA ALA A 498 10.53 6.19 17.30
C ALA A 498 10.84 7.41 16.41
N LEU A 499 10.53 7.33 15.12
CA LEU A 499 10.73 8.45 14.19
C LEU A 499 9.79 9.61 14.47
N GLN A 500 8.54 9.35 14.89
CA GLN A 500 7.62 10.41 15.27
C GLN A 500 8.06 11.10 16.57
N GLU A 501 8.41 10.32 17.59
CA GLU A 501 8.96 10.84 18.85
C GLU A 501 10.19 11.72 18.57
N ALA A 502 11.13 11.22 17.76
CA ALA A 502 12.34 11.95 17.42
C ALA A 502 12.03 13.27 16.69
N LYS A 503 11.09 13.28 15.73
CA LYS A 503 10.66 14.50 15.03
C LYS A 503 10.08 15.52 15.99
N VAL A 504 9.12 15.11 16.82
CA VAL A 504 8.42 15.98 17.79
C VAL A 504 9.41 16.61 18.76
N CYS A 505 10.24 15.78 19.39
CA CYS A 505 11.20 16.26 20.38
C CYS A 505 12.22 17.20 19.74
N LEU A 506 12.79 16.81 18.59
CA LEU A 506 13.79 17.61 17.90
C LEU A 506 13.23 18.96 17.46
N SER A 507 12.03 19.01 16.87
CA SER A 507 11.43 20.28 16.42
C SER A 507 11.17 21.23 17.59
N MET A 508 10.65 20.72 18.72
CA MET A 508 10.36 21.56 19.88
C MET A 508 11.63 22.01 20.61
N PHE A 509 12.63 21.13 20.73
CA PHE A 509 13.92 21.46 21.33
C PHE A 509 14.66 22.50 20.50
N LEU A 510 14.71 22.33 19.18
CA LEU A 510 15.33 23.30 18.29
C LEU A 510 14.55 24.62 18.27
N HIS A 511 13.22 24.62 18.34
CA HIS A 511 12.49 25.88 18.47
C HIS A 511 12.89 26.66 19.75
N ARG A 512 13.08 25.97 20.89
CA ARG A 512 13.35 26.63 22.18
C ARG A 512 14.81 26.96 22.44
N PHE A 513 15.70 26.06 22.07
CA PHE A 513 17.09 26.05 22.53
C PHE A 513 18.07 26.02 21.37
N LYS A 514 19.16 26.76 21.55
CA LYS A 514 20.40 26.61 20.80
C LYS A 514 21.36 25.76 21.62
N PHE A 515 21.65 24.56 21.13
CA PHE A 515 22.66 23.67 21.73
C PHE A 515 24.03 24.07 21.20
N CYS A 516 25.00 24.27 22.09
CA CYS A 516 26.35 24.64 21.71
C CYS A 516 27.35 23.62 22.26
N TYR A 517 28.20 23.11 21.37
CA TYR A 517 29.24 22.16 21.67
C TYR A 517 30.60 22.71 21.20
N ASP A 518 31.52 22.86 22.13
CA ASP A 518 32.89 23.38 21.95
C ASP A 518 33.97 22.36 22.32
N GLY A 519 33.56 21.11 22.60
CA GLY A 519 34.44 20.02 22.95
C GLY A 519 35.14 19.36 21.75
N PRO A 520 36.01 18.37 22.01
CA PRO A 520 36.63 17.55 20.96
C PRO A 520 35.58 16.72 20.20
N ASP A 521 35.95 16.05 19.10
CA ASP A 521 34.98 15.19 18.40
C ASP A 521 34.46 14.07 19.34
N VAL A 522 33.14 13.87 19.34
CA VAL A 522 32.46 12.86 20.17
C VAL A 522 32.52 11.50 19.47
N ASP A 523 32.82 10.45 20.23
CA ASP A 523 32.77 9.05 19.79
C ASP A 523 31.84 8.23 20.70
N PHE A 524 31.55 6.98 20.33
CA PHE A 524 30.74 6.06 21.13
C PHE A 524 31.58 5.05 21.92
N ASP A 525 31.01 4.53 23.01
CA ASP A 525 31.66 3.46 23.79
C ASP A 525 31.63 2.14 22.99
N PRO A 526 32.79 1.59 22.55
CA PRO A 526 32.83 0.36 21.78
C PRO A 526 32.37 -0.88 22.55
N MET A 527 32.36 -0.82 23.89
CA MET A 527 31.94 -1.91 24.77
C MET A 527 30.43 -1.95 24.96
N MET A 528 29.73 -0.85 24.69
CA MET A 528 28.27 -0.81 24.78
C MET A 528 27.62 -1.53 23.58
N ALA A 529 26.44 -2.09 23.82
CA ALA A 529 25.66 -2.76 22.78
C ALA A 529 25.19 -1.78 21.69
N THR A 530 24.93 -0.53 22.08
CA THR A 530 24.47 0.55 21.22
C THR A 530 25.54 1.60 20.97
N THR A 531 25.41 2.40 19.90
CA THR A 531 26.31 3.53 19.62
C THR A 531 25.98 4.73 20.51
N LYS A 532 26.22 4.62 21.82
CA LYS A 532 25.98 5.72 22.77
C LYS A 532 27.07 6.77 22.68
N PRO A 533 26.77 8.07 22.45
CA PRO A 533 27.79 9.12 22.49
C PRO A 533 28.40 9.23 23.90
N MET A 534 29.72 9.34 23.99
CA MET A 534 30.46 9.55 25.24
C MET A 534 30.75 11.02 25.47
N ASP A 535 30.65 11.49 26.71
CA ASP A 535 31.06 12.84 27.13
C ASP A 535 30.45 13.99 26.28
N PHE A 536 29.23 13.77 25.74
CA PHE A 536 28.51 14.78 24.96
C PHE A 536 27.84 15.81 25.88
N LEU A 537 28.69 16.71 26.39
CA LEU A 537 28.35 17.81 27.28
C LEU A 537 28.17 19.10 26.48
N VAL A 538 26.94 19.62 26.42
CA VAL A 538 26.63 20.87 25.70
C VAL A 538 26.27 21.97 26.68
N THR A 539 26.44 23.21 26.25
CA THR A 539 25.74 24.33 26.90
C THR A 539 24.43 24.59 26.17
N ILE A 540 23.36 24.83 26.91
CA ILE A 540 22.03 25.11 26.37
C ILE A 540 21.76 26.60 26.51
N ARG A 541 21.38 27.26 25.41
CA ARG A 541 20.99 28.68 25.42
C ARG A 541 19.58 28.83 24.90
N SER A 542 18.85 29.82 25.40
CA SER A 542 17.60 30.24 24.77
C SER A 542 17.86 30.61 23.31
N ARG A 543 17.04 30.08 22.40
CA ARG A 543 17.13 30.44 20.99
C ARG A 543 16.51 31.82 20.76
N THR A 544 17.24 32.68 20.05
CA THR A 544 16.81 34.06 19.71
C THR A 544 16.89 34.34 18.20
N ASP A 545 17.36 33.37 17.43
CA ASP A 545 17.66 33.45 16.00
C ASP A 545 16.76 32.54 15.15
N MET A 546 15.51 32.32 15.60
CA MET A 546 14.51 31.64 14.77
C MET A 546 14.28 32.43 13.47
N PRO A 547 14.34 31.78 12.29
CA PRO A 547 14.07 32.44 11.03
C PRO A 547 12.61 32.87 10.96
N GLN A 548 12.35 33.89 10.13
CA GLN A 548 10.98 34.22 9.77
C GLN A 548 10.44 33.11 8.86
N PRO A 549 9.18 32.68 9.05
CA PRO A 549 8.52 31.80 8.11
C PRO A 549 8.61 32.39 6.69
N THR A 550 9.17 31.63 5.75
CA THR A 550 9.22 32.01 4.33
C THR A 550 7.84 31.91 3.67
N THR A 551 6.94 31.17 4.32
CA THR A 551 5.51 31.12 4.04
C THR A 551 4.79 31.88 5.15
N THR A 552 4.12 32.99 4.84
CA THR A 552 3.36 33.76 5.84
C THR A 552 2.22 32.89 6.40
N PRO A 553 2.23 32.52 7.69
CA PRO A 553 1.08 31.87 8.33
C PRO A 553 0.15 33.00 8.80
N THR A 554 -1.06 33.04 8.27
CA THR A 554 -2.12 33.88 8.82
C THR A 554 -2.57 33.22 10.14
N ALA A 555 -2.01 33.66 11.27
CA ALA A 555 -2.40 33.19 12.59
C ALA A 555 -2.66 34.37 13.53
N THR A 556 -3.94 34.70 13.68
CA THR A 556 -4.48 35.59 14.68
C THR A 556 -4.39 34.90 16.05
N THR A 557 -3.38 35.24 16.87
CA THR A 557 -3.37 34.86 18.29
C THR A 557 -3.72 36.06 19.17
N ALA A 558 -4.85 35.92 19.83
CA ALA A 558 -5.23 36.67 21.02
C ALA A 558 -4.22 36.44 22.15
N THR A 559 -3.85 37.51 22.84
CA THR A 559 -3.44 37.45 24.25
C THR A 559 -4.16 38.56 25.02
N SER A 560 -4.84 38.11 26.07
CA SER A 560 -5.42 38.87 27.16
C SER A 560 -4.35 39.42 28.09
N ASP A 561 -4.39 40.73 28.38
CA ASP A 561 -4.64 41.25 29.72
C ASP A 561 -4.36 42.77 29.77
N GLU A 562 -5.42 43.57 29.95
CA GLU A 562 -5.37 44.78 30.78
C GLU A 562 -6.78 45.23 31.16
N ALA A 563 -6.96 45.52 32.45
CA ALA A 563 -8.23 45.80 33.07
C ALA A 563 -8.68 47.27 32.88
N ALA A 564 -10.01 47.40 32.70
CA ALA A 564 -10.87 48.54 33.04
C ALA A 564 -10.59 49.92 32.41
N THR A 565 -11.39 50.30 31.41
CA THR A 565 -12.21 51.54 31.43
C THR A 565 -13.20 51.59 30.26
N SER A 566 -14.29 52.33 30.45
CA SER A 566 -15.57 52.29 29.73
C SER A 566 -15.63 52.99 28.36
N LYS A 567 -16.20 52.30 27.35
CA LYS A 567 -16.98 52.77 26.14
C LYS A 567 -16.32 53.83 25.20
N PRO A 568 -16.61 53.88 23.87
CA PRO A 568 -17.89 53.58 23.21
C PRO A 568 -17.81 52.71 21.92
N LYS A 569 -18.99 52.28 21.44
CA LYS A 569 -19.21 51.53 20.19
C LYS A 569 -18.43 52.11 19.00
N ALA A 570 -17.55 51.31 18.41
CA ALA A 570 -17.04 51.49 17.05
C ALA A 570 -17.54 50.33 16.18
N THR A 571 -18.15 50.69 15.06
CA THR A 571 -18.76 49.80 14.06
C THR A 571 -17.67 48.98 13.35
N MET A 572 -17.85 47.66 13.23
CA MET A 572 -16.95 46.79 12.46
C MET A 572 -16.99 47.15 10.96
N PRO A 573 -15.85 47.09 10.25
CA PRO A 573 -15.86 47.02 8.79
C PRO A 573 -16.44 45.66 8.37
N GLN A 574 -17.44 45.67 7.49
CA GLN A 574 -18.02 44.46 6.90
C GLN A 574 -16.97 43.80 5.99
N SER A 575 -16.60 42.55 6.27
CA SER A 575 -15.82 41.72 5.34
C SER A 575 -16.67 41.43 4.09
N GLN A 576 -16.20 41.85 2.91
CA GLN A 576 -16.85 41.57 1.63
C GLN A 576 -16.70 40.09 1.25
N SER A 577 -17.74 39.50 0.69
CA SER A 577 -17.76 38.10 0.24
C SER A 577 -16.77 37.84 -0.90
N ILE A 578 -16.27 36.61 -1.06
CA ILE A 578 -15.34 36.23 -2.15
C ILE A 578 -15.97 36.57 -3.52
N ALA A 579 -17.27 36.33 -3.68
CA ALA A 579 -18.01 36.67 -4.89
C ALA A 579 -17.97 38.17 -5.23
N GLU A 580 -18.01 39.06 -4.23
CA GLU A 580 -17.86 40.51 -4.41
C GLU A 580 -16.42 40.90 -4.74
N GLN A 581 -15.42 40.25 -4.13
CA GLN A 581 -14.00 40.46 -4.46
C GLN A 581 -13.71 40.06 -5.91
N VAL A 582 -14.25 38.93 -6.38
CA VAL A 582 -14.15 38.49 -7.78
C VAL A 582 -14.89 39.44 -8.72
N ALA A 583 -16.02 40.03 -8.31
CA ALA A 583 -16.72 41.02 -9.13
C ALA A 583 -15.88 42.28 -9.41
N THR A 584 -14.86 42.56 -8.59
CA THR A 584 -13.95 43.72 -8.71
C THR A 584 -12.57 43.38 -9.33
N ARG A 585 -12.28 42.12 -9.67
CA ARG A 585 -10.98 41.66 -10.19
C ARG A 585 -11.12 40.76 -11.42
N GLU A 586 -10.11 40.77 -12.29
CA GLU A 586 -10.03 39.83 -13.41
C GLU A 586 -9.51 38.46 -12.93
N VAL A 587 -10.39 37.45 -12.90
CA VAL A 587 -10.05 36.04 -12.67
C VAL A 587 -10.01 35.27 -14.01
N PRO A 588 -9.21 34.21 -14.15
CA PRO A 588 -9.14 33.45 -15.40
C PRO A 588 -10.43 32.67 -15.67
N PRO A 589 -10.73 32.35 -16.95
CA PRO A 589 -11.62 31.25 -17.29
C PRO A 589 -11.05 29.95 -16.73
N ILE A 590 -11.93 29.08 -16.22
CA ILE A 590 -11.54 27.76 -15.72
C ILE A 590 -12.34 26.69 -16.47
N THR A 591 -11.62 25.71 -17.02
CA THR A 591 -12.22 24.55 -17.69
C THR A 591 -11.89 23.27 -16.93
N PHE A 592 -12.92 22.57 -16.48
CA PHE A 592 -12.83 21.26 -15.84
C PHE A 592 -13.08 20.17 -16.89
N LEU A 593 -12.06 19.36 -17.16
CA LEU A 593 -12.15 18.20 -18.04
C LEU A 593 -12.26 16.92 -17.23
N TYR A 594 -13.08 15.97 -17.67
CA TYR A 594 -13.13 14.65 -17.04
C TYR A 594 -13.03 13.48 -18.02
N GLY A 595 -12.27 12.46 -17.60
CA GLY A 595 -12.20 11.16 -18.24
C GLY A 595 -12.72 10.10 -17.28
N THR A 596 -13.85 9.46 -17.60
CA THR A 596 -14.52 8.53 -16.68
C THR A 596 -15.15 7.35 -17.41
N GLN A 597 -15.31 6.23 -16.71
CA GLN A 597 -16.09 5.07 -17.17
C GLN A 597 -17.30 4.86 -16.27
N THR A 598 -17.06 4.86 -14.96
CA THR A 598 -18.10 4.61 -13.96
C THR A 598 -18.68 5.88 -13.36
N GLY A 599 -18.01 7.03 -13.49
CA GLY A 599 -18.53 8.36 -13.10
C GLY A 599 -17.75 9.09 -12.00
N THR A 600 -16.82 8.45 -11.28
CA THR A 600 -16.11 9.08 -10.15
C THR A 600 -15.31 10.33 -10.55
N ALA A 601 -14.50 10.25 -11.62
CA ALA A 601 -13.71 11.41 -12.07
C ALA A 601 -14.60 12.58 -12.56
N GLN A 602 -15.81 12.28 -13.03
CA GLN A 602 -16.81 13.28 -13.39
C GLN A 602 -17.37 13.97 -12.14
N ASP A 603 -17.67 13.24 -11.07
CA ASP A 603 -18.13 13.84 -9.80
C ASP A 603 -17.11 14.82 -9.24
N TYR A 604 -15.83 14.44 -9.24
CA TYR A 604 -14.74 15.29 -8.80
C TYR A 604 -14.63 16.57 -9.63
N ALA A 605 -14.67 16.45 -10.97
CA ALA A 605 -14.68 17.63 -11.85
C ALA A 605 -15.93 18.51 -11.64
N SER A 606 -17.11 17.91 -11.46
CA SER A 606 -18.35 18.63 -11.16
C SER A 606 -18.30 19.36 -9.81
N SER A 607 -17.73 18.72 -8.79
CA SER A 607 -17.55 19.31 -7.46
C SER A 607 -16.65 20.54 -7.53
N LEU A 608 -15.50 20.44 -8.22
CA LEU A 608 -14.61 21.58 -8.42
C LEU A 608 -15.29 22.69 -9.24
N ALA A 609 -16.06 22.34 -10.28
CA ALA A 609 -16.79 23.32 -11.08
C ALA A 609 -17.84 24.09 -10.25
N ALA A 610 -18.55 23.40 -9.35
CA ALA A 610 -19.49 24.02 -8.44
C ALA A 610 -18.78 24.96 -7.44
N GLN A 611 -17.66 24.51 -6.87
CA GLN A 611 -16.83 25.32 -5.98
C GLN A 611 -16.32 26.59 -6.68
N ALA A 612 -15.82 26.48 -7.92
CA ALA A 612 -15.39 27.62 -8.73
C ALA A 612 -16.50 28.67 -8.87
N ARG A 613 -17.72 28.25 -9.21
CA ARG A 613 -18.88 29.17 -9.31
C ARG A 613 -19.19 29.83 -7.97
N SER A 614 -19.14 29.06 -6.86
CA SER A 614 -19.38 29.59 -5.52
C SER A 614 -18.34 30.63 -5.07
N PHE A 615 -17.10 30.50 -5.55
CA PHE A 615 -16.05 31.48 -5.35
C PHE A 615 -16.17 32.70 -6.27
N GLY A 616 -17.14 32.74 -7.18
CA GLY A 616 -17.44 33.88 -8.04
C GLY A 616 -16.83 33.83 -9.44
N PHE A 617 -16.22 32.71 -9.85
CA PHE A 617 -15.71 32.55 -11.22
C PHE A 617 -16.89 32.54 -12.21
N LYS A 618 -16.88 33.50 -13.16
CA LYS A 618 -17.98 33.69 -14.12
C LYS A 618 -17.87 32.80 -15.36
N GLU A 619 -16.66 32.48 -15.79
CA GLU A 619 -16.37 31.67 -16.99
C GLU A 619 -15.92 30.25 -16.58
N VAL A 620 -16.88 29.40 -16.16
CA VAL A 620 -16.62 28.01 -15.75
C VAL A 620 -17.17 27.03 -16.77
N THR A 621 -16.30 26.24 -17.39
CA THR A 621 -16.67 25.18 -18.34
C THR A 621 -16.47 23.80 -17.69
N LEU A 622 -17.39 22.87 -17.90
CA LEU A 622 -17.26 21.46 -17.52
C LEU A 622 -17.50 20.61 -18.77
N ALA A 623 -16.54 19.74 -19.13
CA ALA A 623 -16.64 18.93 -20.34
C ALA A 623 -15.95 17.57 -20.21
N GLU A 624 -16.40 16.59 -21.00
CA GLU A 624 -15.63 15.36 -21.24
C GLU A 624 -14.31 15.71 -21.95
N MET A 625 -13.25 14.95 -21.66
CA MET A 625 -11.94 15.15 -22.29
C MET A 625 -12.02 15.11 -23.82
N ASP A 626 -12.82 14.20 -24.39
CA ASP A 626 -12.99 14.08 -25.85
C ASP A 626 -13.80 15.20 -26.52
N LYS A 627 -14.47 16.02 -25.71
CA LYS A 627 -15.20 17.22 -26.14
C LYS A 627 -14.41 18.50 -25.91
N TRP A 628 -13.12 18.39 -25.55
CA TRP A 628 -12.27 19.56 -25.38
C TRP A 628 -12.01 20.25 -26.72
N LYS A 629 -12.33 21.54 -26.82
CA LYS A 629 -12.29 22.32 -28.08
C LYS A 629 -10.92 22.32 -28.76
N VAL A 630 -9.84 22.20 -27.99
CA VAL A 630 -8.46 22.13 -28.54
C VAL A 630 -8.25 20.90 -29.43
N LEU A 631 -9.04 19.84 -29.24
CA LEU A 631 -8.98 18.64 -30.10
C LEU A 631 -9.49 18.88 -31.52
N ASP A 632 -10.28 19.94 -31.74
CA ASP A 632 -10.78 20.33 -33.06
C ASP A 632 -9.79 21.26 -33.78
N THR A 633 -9.21 22.22 -33.05
CA THR A 633 -8.25 23.20 -33.58
C THR A 633 -6.82 22.65 -33.69
N GLY A 634 -6.50 21.62 -32.90
CA GLY A 634 -5.19 20.99 -32.81
C GLY A 634 -4.13 21.81 -32.04
N LYS A 635 -4.51 22.98 -31.51
CA LYS A 635 -3.65 23.88 -30.71
C LYS A 635 -4.50 24.76 -29.79
N TYR A 636 -3.93 25.16 -28.65
CA TYR A 636 -4.52 26.14 -27.75
C TYR A 636 -4.38 27.56 -28.34
N GLU A 637 -5.41 28.38 -28.17
CA GLU A 637 -5.42 29.78 -28.61
C GLU A 637 -5.42 30.69 -27.37
N PRO A 638 -4.28 31.34 -27.04
CA PRO A 638 -4.18 32.19 -25.86
C PRO A 638 -5.11 33.40 -25.92
N ARG A 639 -5.60 33.86 -24.77
CA ARG A 639 -6.36 35.11 -24.68
C ARG A 639 -5.44 36.29 -25.04
N LYS A 640 -5.99 37.25 -25.81
CA LYS A 640 -5.29 38.48 -26.21
C LYS A 640 -5.07 39.47 -25.05
N SER A 641 -5.89 39.40 -24.01
CA SER A 641 -5.83 40.25 -22.82
C SER A 641 -6.45 39.52 -21.61
N GLY A 642 -5.98 39.86 -20.41
CA GLY A 642 -6.42 39.23 -19.15
C GLY A 642 -5.66 37.95 -18.80
N PRO A 643 -5.98 37.32 -17.65
CA PRO A 643 -5.35 36.08 -17.22
C PRO A 643 -5.69 34.91 -18.16
N GLN A 644 -4.71 34.02 -18.38
CA GLN A 644 -4.85 32.85 -19.25
C GLN A 644 -5.71 31.76 -18.60
N GLU A 645 -6.34 30.91 -19.40
CA GLU A 645 -7.22 29.84 -18.94
C GLU A 645 -6.47 28.84 -18.03
N LEU A 646 -7.17 28.38 -16.99
CA LEU A 646 -6.75 27.26 -16.14
C LEU A 646 -7.57 26.01 -16.49
N VAL A 647 -6.92 24.96 -16.95
CA VAL A 647 -7.54 23.68 -17.29
C VAL A 647 -7.27 22.65 -16.19
N VAL A 648 -8.32 22.17 -15.54
CA VAL A 648 -8.22 21.16 -14.47
C VAL A 648 -8.76 19.84 -14.98
N VAL A 649 -7.94 18.79 -14.99
CA VAL A 649 -8.30 17.47 -15.52
C VAL A 649 -8.51 16.49 -14.38
N CYS A 650 -9.69 15.92 -14.26
CA CYS A 650 -9.95 14.76 -13.39
C CYS A 650 -10.10 13.51 -14.26
N THR A 651 -9.20 12.54 -14.19
CA THR A 651 -9.29 11.37 -15.08
C THR A 651 -8.92 10.06 -14.40
N ALA A 652 -9.60 8.99 -14.80
CA ALA A 652 -9.36 7.64 -14.30
C ALA A 652 -8.41 6.85 -15.22
N THR A 653 -7.90 5.72 -14.75
CA THR A 653 -7.17 4.75 -15.59
C THR A 653 -7.79 3.36 -15.52
N TYR A 654 -7.79 2.64 -16.64
CA TYR A 654 -8.32 1.27 -16.75
C TYR A 654 -7.28 0.40 -17.47
N ASN A 655 -6.62 -0.52 -16.76
CA ASN A 655 -5.48 -1.29 -17.30
C ASN A 655 -4.39 -0.39 -17.96
N GLY A 656 -4.18 0.80 -17.42
CA GLY A 656 -3.24 1.80 -17.96
C GLY A 656 -3.73 2.56 -19.19
N GLN A 657 -4.92 2.23 -19.69
CA GLN A 657 -5.56 2.89 -20.82
C GLN A 657 -6.48 4.04 -20.34
N PRO A 658 -6.81 4.98 -21.25
CA PRO A 658 -7.82 5.99 -20.99
C PRO A 658 -9.22 5.38 -20.78
N PRO A 659 -10.08 6.06 -20.02
CA PRO A 659 -11.53 5.83 -20.04
C PRO A 659 -12.12 6.11 -21.44
N ASP A 660 -13.30 5.55 -21.75
CA ASP A 660 -13.98 5.75 -23.05
C ASP A 660 -14.14 7.23 -23.41
N THR A 661 -14.40 8.10 -22.43
CA THR A 661 -14.64 9.54 -22.64
C THR A 661 -13.36 10.36 -22.84
N ALA A 662 -12.19 9.70 -22.98
CA ALA A 662 -10.88 10.34 -23.13
C ALA A 662 -10.03 9.71 -24.26
N GLU A 663 -10.63 8.91 -25.15
CA GLU A 663 -9.91 8.21 -26.21
C GLU A 663 -9.38 9.16 -27.29
N ARG A 664 -10.23 10.08 -27.76
CA ARG A 664 -9.84 11.10 -28.74
C ARG A 664 -8.74 12.00 -28.17
N PHE A 665 -8.85 12.37 -26.90
CA PHE A 665 -7.83 13.11 -26.18
C PHE A 665 -6.52 12.33 -26.09
N ASN A 666 -6.57 11.05 -25.68
CA ASN A 666 -5.40 10.20 -25.59
C ASN A 666 -4.69 10.06 -26.95
N LYS A 667 -5.45 9.90 -28.04
CA LYS A 667 -4.91 9.86 -29.40
C LYS A 667 -4.19 11.16 -29.74
N PHE A 668 -4.81 12.31 -29.46
CA PHE A 668 -4.21 13.63 -29.68
C PHE A 668 -2.86 13.77 -28.95
N ILE A 669 -2.82 13.54 -27.63
CA ILE A 669 -1.57 13.69 -26.87
C ILE A 669 -0.50 12.69 -27.33
N THR A 670 -0.88 11.45 -27.68
CA THR A 670 0.06 10.41 -28.11
C THR A 670 0.66 10.69 -29.50
N GLU A 671 -0.11 11.26 -30.41
CA GLU A 671 0.37 11.62 -31.74
C GLU A 671 1.23 12.88 -31.70
N LYS A 672 0.84 13.88 -30.91
CA LYS A 672 1.52 15.19 -30.89
C LYS A 672 2.83 15.18 -30.13
N THR A 673 2.98 14.39 -29.06
CA THR A 673 4.24 14.29 -28.31
C THR A 673 5.36 13.56 -29.06
N LYS A 674 5.06 12.87 -30.18
CA LYS A 674 6.08 12.20 -31.01
C LYS A 674 7.00 13.15 -31.78
N ASP A 675 6.58 14.39 -32.01
CA ASP A 675 7.36 15.40 -32.75
C ASP A 675 7.67 16.57 -31.82
N GLU A 676 8.95 16.75 -31.48
CA GLU A 676 9.44 17.81 -30.59
C GLU A 676 9.05 19.23 -31.06
N LYS A 677 8.76 19.42 -32.35
CA LYS A 677 8.27 20.71 -32.89
C LYS A 677 6.89 21.11 -32.38
N ASN A 678 6.16 20.19 -31.75
CA ASN A 678 4.84 20.43 -31.18
C ASN A 678 4.88 20.96 -29.72
N GLY A 679 6.06 21.26 -29.18
CA GLY A 679 6.21 21.75 -27.80
C GLY A 679 5.59 23.12 -27.50
N ASP A 680 5.06 23.82 -28.51
CA ASP A 680 4.36 25.10 -28.35
C ASP A 680 2.84 24.99 -28.58
N LEU A 681 2.28 23.79 -28.80
CA LEU A 681 0.86 23.61 -29.13
C LEU A 681 -0.08 24.07 -28.02
N LEU A 682 0.34 23.98 -26.75
CA LEU A 682 -0.43 24.35 -25.57
C LEU A 682 0.18 25.51 -24.78
N LYS A 683 1.06 26.30 -25.43
CA LYS A 683 1.80 27.39 -24.82
C LYS A 683 0.88 28.41 -24.13
N SER A 684 1.27 28.86 -22.94
CA SER A 684 0.54 29.85 -22.12
C SER A 684 -0.77 29.34 -21.50
N MET A 685 -1.06 28.04 -21.57
CA MET A 685 -2.18 27.42 -20.85
C MET A 685 -1.70 26.94 -19.48
N ASN A 686 -2.44 27.25 -18.43
CA ASN A 686 -2.18 26.69 -17.10
C ASN A 686 -2.97 25.39 -16.91
N PHE A 687 -2.41 24.38 -16.25
CA PHE A 687 -3.16 23.15 -15.97
C PHE A 687 -2.90 22.51 -14.60
N ALA A 688 -3.85 21.70 -14.14
CA ALA A 688 -3.73 20.82 -12.99
C ALA A 688 -4.39 19.47 -13.28
N VAL A 689 -3.93 18.39 -12.65
CA VAL A 689 -4.48 17.04 -12.86
C VAL A 689 -4.79 16.38 -11.51
N PHE A 690 -5.95 15.74 -11.40
CA PHE A 690 -6.27 14.79 -10.34
C PHE A 690 -6.56 13.42 -10.95
N GLY A 691 -5.78 12.42 -10.56
CA GLY A 691 -5.86 11.07 -11.08
C GLY A 691 -6.66 10.12 -10.20
N VAL A 692 -7.53 9.32 -10.81
CA VAL A 692 -8.27 8.23 -10.17
C VAL A 692 -7.63 6.89 -10.55
N GLY A 693 -6.97 6.23 -9.60
CA GLY A 693 -6.24 4.98 -9.81
C GLY A 693 -6.47 3.97 -8.69
N ASN A 694 -5.91 2.76 -8.83
CA ASN A 694 -5.95 1.71 -7.82
C ASN A 694 -4.56 1.08 -7.65
N LYS A 695 -3.98 1.14 -6.45
CA LYS A 695 -2.62 0.63 -6.16
C LYS A 695 -2.48 -0.89 -6.29
N ASN A 696 -3.60 -1.63 -6.33
CA ASN A 696 -3.56 -3.06 -6.65
C ASN A 696 -3.15 -3.35 -8.09
N TRP A 697 -3.11 -2.32 -8.95
CA TRP A 697 -2.81 -2.41 -10.37
C TRP A 697 -1.42 -1.81 -10.62
N ARG A 698 -0.57 -2.49 -11.39
CA ARG A 698 0.76 -1.96 -11.74
C ARG A 698 0.65 -0.66 -12.55
N THR A 699 -0.43 -0.50 -13.30
CA THR A 699 -0.76 0.70 -14.05
C THR A 699 -1.40 1.79 -13.17
N TYR A 700 -1.10 1.79 -11.87
CA TYR A 700 -1.58 2.81 -10.93
C TYR A 700 -1.26 4.20 -11.48
N GLN A 701 -2.31 5.01 -11.68
CA GLN A 701 -2.23 6.37 -12.21
C GLN A 701 -1.59 6.50 -13.61
N ALA A 702 -1.45 5.42 -14.39
CA ALA A 702 -0.71 5.45 -15.65
C ALA A 702 -1.28 6.45 -16.67
N PHE A 703 -2.60 6.45 -16.90
CA PHE A 703 -3.21 7.44 -17.80
C PHE A 703 -3.18 8.88 -17.24
N PRO A 704 -3.57 9.15 -15.97
CA PRO A 704 -3.42 10.49 -15.37
C PRO A 704 -2.00 11.06 -15.42
N ARG A 705 -0.98 10.23 -15.13
CA ARG A 705 0.43 10.63 -15.23
C ARG A 705 0.83 10.94 -16.67
N LYS A 706 0.41 10.10 -17.62
CA LYS A 706 0.60 10.36 -19.06
C LYS A 706 -0.02 11.70 -19.48
N VAL A 707 -1.23 12.02 -19.01
CA VAL A 707 -1.88 13.31 -19.29
C VAL A 707 -1.05 14.46 -18.70
N ASN A 708 -0.67 14.37 -17.43
CA ASN A 708 0.12 15.39 -16.75
C ASN A 708 1.46 15.68 -17.45
N GLU A 709 2.19 14.64 -17.85
CA GLU A 709 3.46 14.75 -18.57
C GLU A 709 3.29 15.25 -20.02
N SER A 710 2.26 14.77 -20.72
CA SER A 710 2.03 15.15 -22.12
C SER A 710 1.60 16.60 -22.27
N LEU A 711 0.78 17.13 -21.35
CA LEU A 711 0.37 18.54 -21.40
C LEU A 711 1.58 19.47 -21.21
N GLU A 712 2.47 19.15 -20.28
CA GLU A 712 3.73 19.88 -20.05
C GLU A 712 4.66 19.79 -21.27
N THR A 713 4.82 18.59 -21.84
CA THR A 713 5.62 18.37 -23.06
C THR A 713 5.12 19.18 -24.26
N LEU A 714 3.81 19.42 -24.35
CA LEU A 714 3.18 20.22 -25.40
C LEU A 714 3.17 21.74 -25.12
N GLY A 715 3.80 22.18 -24.03
CA GLY A 715 4.06 23.59 -23.72
C GLY A 715 3.12 24.23 -22.69
N ALA A 716 2.24 23.46 -22.05
CA ALA A 716 1.38 23.97 -20.98
C ALA A 716 2.15 24.11 -19.66
N ASP A 717 1.80 25.11 -18.86
CA ASP A 717 2.41 25.39 -17.56
C ASP A 717 1.64 24.69 -16.44
N ARG A 718 2.34 23.88 -15.63
CA ARG A 718 1.71 23.17 -14.51
C ARG A 718 1.43 24.15 -13.36
N PHE A 719 0.15 24.41 -13.11
CA PHE A 719 -0.30 25.32 -12.06
C PHE A 719 -0.28 24.70 -10.67
N PHE A 720 -0.65 23.41 -10.56
CA PHE A 720 -0.74 22.69 -9.29
C PHE A 720 -0.23 21.25 -9.42
N GLN A 721 0.28 20.69 -8.32
CA GLN A 721 0.81 19.32 -8.33
C GLN A 721 -0.29 18.31 -8.69
N CYS A 722 0.07 17.30 -9.50
CA CYS A 722 -0.83 16.20 -9.84
C CYS A 722 -1.25 15.45 -8.56
N GLY A 723 -2.56 15.31 -8.33
CA GLY A 723 -3.12 14.54 -7.23
C GLY A 723 -3.36 13.08 -7.60
N GLU A 724 -3.30 12.19 -6.63
CA GLU A 724 -3.45 10.74 -6.86
C GLU A 724 -4.44 10.10 -5.87
N GLY A 725 -5.67 9.88 -6.30
CA GLY A 725 -6.66 9.11 -5.54
C GLY A 725 -6.48 7.60 -5.68
N ASN A 726 -6.58 6.86 -4.58
CA ASN A 726 -6.46 5.40 -4.55
C ASN A 726 -7.79 4.71 -4.21
N ALA A 727 -8.41 4.06 -5.19
CA ALA A 727 -9.66 3.33 -5.03
C ALA A 727 -9.60 2.09 -4.10
N ASP A 728 -8.40 1.61 -3.74
CA ASP A 728 -8.22 0.59 -2.70
C ASP A 728 -8.34 1.17 -1.27
N GLN A 729 -8.34 2.49 -1.15
CA GLN A 729 -8.44 3.23 0.11
C GLN A 729 -9.57 4.27 0.03
N ASP A 730 -9.58 5.24 0.94
CA ASP A 730 -10.56 6.34 0.94
C ASP A 730 -10.19 7.39 -0.11
N MET A 731 -10.52 7.09 -1.36
CA MET A 731 -10.27 7.98 -2.51
C MET A 731 -11.00 9.33 -2.41
N ASP A 732 -12.11 9.41 -1.67
CA ASP A 732 -12.81 10.67 -1.43
C ASP A 732 -11.96 11.57 -0.51
N ALA A 733 -11.30 10.98 0.50
CA ALA A 733 -10.36 11.71 1.36
C ALA A 733 -9.16 12.24 0.57
N ASP A 734 -8.54 11.41 -0.30
CA ASP A 734 -7.43 11.82 -1.17
C ASP A 734 -7.82 13.02 -2.06
N PHE A 735 -9.02 12.99 -2.63
CA PHE A 735 -9.55 14.08 -3.46
C PHE A 735 -9.83 15.34 -2.64
N ASN A 736 -10.44 15.20 -1.48
CA ASN A 736 -10.77 16.33 -0.60
C ASN A 736 -9.50 17.05 -0.11
N GLU A 737 -8.46 16.31 0.28
CA GLU A 737 -7.17 16.90 0.65
C GLU A 737 -6.56 17.67 -0.52
N TRP A 738 -6.49 17.05 -1.71
CA TRP A 738 -5.95 17.69 -2.90
C TRP A 738 -6.76 18.94 -3.31
N SER A 739 -8.08 18.85 -3.30
CA SER A 739 -9.00 19.94 -3.63
C SER A 739 -8.84 21.13 -2.68
N ALA A 740 -8.68 20.88 -1.37
CA ALA A 740 -8.45 21.93 -0.38
C ALA A 740 -7.19 22.74 -0.72
N HIS A 741 -6.07 22.05 -0.95
CA HIS A 741 -4.80 22.70 -1.28
C HIS A 741 -4.83 23.38 -2.64
N PHE A 742 -5.48 22.77 -3.63
CA PHE A 742 -5.68 23.35 -4.96
C PHE A 742 -6.42 24.69 -4.86
N TRP A 743 -7.50 24.77 -4.07
CA TRP A 743 -8.28 25.99 -3.92
C TRP A 743 -7.57 27.07 -3.10
N VAL A 744 -6.89 26.69 -2.00
CA VAL A 744 -6.05 27.64 -1.24
C VAL A 744 -5.06 28.34 -2.18
N GLN A 745 -4.34 27.56 -3.00
CA GLN A 745 -3.38 28.12 -3.94
C GLN A 745 -4.07 28.95 -5.04
N THR A 746 -5.15 28.43 -5.64
CA THR A 746 -5.87 29.12 -6.73
C THR A 746 -6.39 30.48 -6.28
N LEU A 747 -7.08 30.55 -5.14
CA LEU A 747 -7.61 31.80 -4.61
C LEU A 747 -6.49 32.78 -4.27
N SER A 748 -5.43 32.31 -3.60
CA SER A 748 -4.26 33.14 -3.27
C SER A 748 -3.56 33.72 -4.51
N SER A 749 -3.38 32.92 -5.56
CA SER A 749 -2.72 33.35 -6.80
C SER A 749 -3.48 34.46 -7.54
N PHE A 750 -4.80 34.55 -7.38
CA PHE A 750 -5.63 35.64 -7.91
C PHE A 750 -5.97 36.72 -6.86
N GLY A 751 -5.27 36.67 -5.71
CA GLY A 751 -5.37 37.63 -4.61
C GLY A 751 -6.66 37.54 -3.79
N LEU A 752 -7.50 36.53 -4.02
CA LEU A 752 -8.77 36.35 -3.32
C LEU A 752 -8.51 35.86 -1.90
N SER A 753 -9.15 36.50 -0.93
CA SER A 753 -8.97 36.20 0.50
C SER A 753 -10.23 35.55 1.06
N LEU A 754 -10.07 34.42 1.74
CA LEU A 754 -11.18 33.71 2.38
C LEU A 754 -11.61 34.45 3.66
N PRO A 755 -12.92 34.67 3.89
CA PRO A 755 -13.44 35.15 5.16
C PRO A 755 -13.06 34.17 6.29
N GLU A 756 -12.70 34.68 7.48
CA GLU A 756 -12.36 33.85 8.68
C GLU A 756 -13.46 32.83 9.07
N SER A 757 -14.70 33.00 8.57
CA SER A 757 -15.83 32.10 8.81
C SER A 757 -16.04 31.01 7.74
N GLN A 758 -15.24 30.96 6.67
CA GLN A 758 -15.36 29.95 5.60
C GLN A 758 -14.13 29.04 5.59
N SER A 759 -14.33 27.77 5.94
CA SER A 759 -13.29 26.74 5.93
C SER A 759 -12.96 26.31 4.50
N VAL A 760 -11.69 26.34 4.07
CA VAL A 760 -11.29 25.79 2.75
C VAL A 760 -11.30 24.26 2.74
N VAL A 761 -11.60 23.62 3.86
CA VAL A 761 -11.77 22.17 3.93
C VAL A 761 -13.03 21.82 3.14
N PRO A 762 -12.93 21.06 2.03
CA PRO A 762 -14.10 20.55 1.35
C PRO A 762 -14.72 19.48 2.26
N SER A 763 -15.55 19.92 3.20
CA SER A 763 -16.75 19.15 3.46
C SER A 763 -17.55 19.21 2.15
N ALA A 764 -18.17 18.11 1.74
CA ALA A 764 -19.04 18.07 0.57
C ALA A 764 -20.22 19.09 0.60
N SER A 765 -20.28 19.94 1.62
CA SER A 765 -21.26 20.98 1.93
C SER A 765 -20.72 22.43 1.89
N MET A 766 -19.42 22.67 1.65
CA MET A 766 -18.87 24.02 1.53
C MET A 766 -19.10 24.60 0.12
N GLY A 767 -20.22 25.31 -0.06
CA GLY A 767 -20.43 26.24 -1.19
C GLY A 767 -21.43 25.83 -2.26
N MET A 768 -22.16 24.72 -2.13
CA MET A 768 -23.33 24.52 -3.00
C MET A 768 -24.42 25.52 -2.59
N GLU A 769 -24.84 26.40 -3.51
CA GLU A 769 -26.20 26.94 -3.41
C GLU A 769 -27.13 25.74 -3.24
N LYS A 770 -27.99 25.80 -2.21
CA LYS A 770 -28.87 24.71 -1.77
C LYS A 770 -29.39 23.95 -2.99
N PRO A 771 -28.95 22.70 -3.25
CA PRO A 771 -29.52 21.91 -4.34
C PRO A 771 -30.96 21.59 -3.95
N LYS A 772 -31.86 22.50 -4.29
CA LYS A 772 -33.30 22.37 -4.08
C LYS A 772 -33.85 21.69 -5.32
N VAL A 773 -33.63 20.38 -5.42
CA VAL A 773 -34.38 19.57 -6.37
C VAL A 773 -35.86 19.77 -6.06
N THR A 774 -36.62 20.14 -7.09
CA THR A 774 -38.07 20.26 -6.97
C THR A 774 -38.71 19.07 -7.64
N VAL A 775 -39.57 18.37 -6.89
CA VAL A 775 -40.31 17.20 -7.37
C VAL A 775 -41.79 17.54 -7.39
N ASN A 776 -42.40 17.44 -8.57
CA ASN A 776 -43.80 17.75 -8.80
C ASN A 776 -44.60 16.45 -8.91
N PHE A 777 -45.51 16.21 -7.97
CA PHE A 777 -46.42 15.05 -8.03
C PHE A 777 -47.53 15.27 -9.04
N ILE A 778 -47.75 14.27 -9.89
CA ILE A 778 -48.74 14.31 -10.95
C ILE A 778 -50.08 13.78 -10.44
N SER A 779 -51.13 14.57 -10.62
CA SER A 779 -52.50 14.17 -10.24
C SER A 779 -52.93 12.86 -10.94
N PRO A 780 -53.59 11.92 -10.24
CA PRO A 780 -54.18 10.71 -10.83
C PRO A 780 -55.16 10.95 -11.99
N SER A 781 -55.65 12.18 -12.15
CA SER A 781 -56.50 12.57 -13.29
C SER A 781 -55.74 12.60 -14.63
N ASP A 782 -54.42 12.82 -14.61
CA ASP A 782 -53.58 12.85 -15.81
C ASP A 782 -53.13 11.42 -16.18
N LYS A 783 -54.04 10.68 -16.81
CA LYS A 783 -53.83 9.27 -17.17
C LYS A 783 -52.64 9.06 -18.12
N GLU A 784 -52.30 10.06 -18.93
CA GLU A 784 -51.23 9.96 -19.91
C GLU A 784 -49.87 9.99 -19.22
N LYS A 785 -49.61 11.01 -18.39
CA LYS A 785 -48.38 11.07 -17.59
C LYS A 785 -48.27 9.89 -16.63
N TRP A 786 -49.37 9.40 -16.10
CA TRP A 786 -49.36 8.19 -15.27
C TRP A 786 -48.92 6.93 -16.03
N LYS A 787 -49.39 6.77 -17.27
CA LYS A 787 -48.95 5.68 -18.14
C LYS A 787 -47.47 5.82 -18.53
N GLN A 788 -47.01 7.04 -18.79
CA GLN A 788 -45.60 7.33 -19.06
C GLN A 788 -44.74 6.98 -17.84
N GLY A 789 -45.14 7.43 -16.64
CA GLY A 789 -44.43 7.17 -15.39
C GLY A 789 -44.30 5.68 -15.04
N ALA A 790 -45.36 4.89 -15.26
CA ALA A 790 -45.33 3.45 -15.07
C ALA A 790 -44.41 2.71 -16.08
N SER A 791 -44.17 3.33 -17.24
CA SER A 791 -43.32 2.78 -18.31
C SER A 791 -41.87 3.27 -18.24
N ASN A 792 -41.57 4.28 -17.42
CA ASN A 792 -40.23 4.84 -17.28
C ASN A 792 -39.34 3.91 -16.43
N ARG A 793 -38.46 3.14 -17.08
CA ARG A 793 -37.65 2.06 -16.46
C ARG A 793 -36.14 2.22 -16.65
N ASN A 794 -35.67 3.44 -16.96
CA ASN A 794 -34.27 3.68 -17.32
C ASN A 794 -33.81 2.79 -18.50
N GLY A 795 -34.55 2.86 -19.60
CA GLY A 795 -34.36 1.99 -20.77
C GLY A 795 -35.24 0.73 -20.76
N GLU A 796 -35.43 0.16 -21.94
CA GLU A 796 -36.29 -1.02 -22.15
C GLU A 796 -35.52 -2.31 -21.94
N HIS A 797 -36.18 -3.33 -21.40
CA HIS A 797 -35.66 -4.69 -21.37
C HIS A 797 -35.46 -5.20 -22.79
N ASN A 798 -34.22 -5.55 -23.12
CA ASN A 798 -33.81 -5.81 -24.49
C ASN A 798 -33.23 -7.20 -24.71
N VAL A 799 -32.84 -7.95 -23.67
CA VAL A 799 -32.35 -9.33 -23.78
C VAL A 799 -33.19 -10.29 -22.93
N THR A 800 -33.18 -11.58 -23.26
CA THR A 800 -33.96 -12.59 -22.55
C THR A 800 -33.05 -13.69 -22.02
N ILE A 801 -33.20 -14.07 -20.74
CA ILE A 801 -32.50 -15.22 -20.16
C ILE A 801 -33.10 -16.51 -20.74
N LEU A 802 -32.23 -17.33 -21.31
CA LEU A 802 -32.56 -18.61 -21.91
C LEU A 802 -32.31 -19.76 -20.94
N ASP A 803 -31.24 -19.69 -20.16
CA ASP A 803 -30.87 -20.69 -19.17
C ASP A 803 -30.13 -20.03 -17.99
N ASN A 804 -30.24 -20.61 -16.81
CA ASN A 804 -29.58 -20.15 -15.58
C ASN A 804 -29.27 -21.34 -14.66
N GLU A 805 -28.03 -21.84 -14.71
CA GLU A 805 -27.58 -23.05 -14.03
C GLU A 805 -26.59 -22.77 -12.88
N GLU A 806 -26.63 -23.57 -11.81
CA GLU A 806 -25.60 -23.56 -10.76
C GLU A 806 -24.37 -24.38 -11.20
N LEU A 807 -23.19 -23.77 -11.17
CA LEU A 807 -21.94 -24.44 -11.52
C LEU A 807 -21.20 -25.03 -10.32
N GLN A 808 -21.52 -24.58 -9.10
CA GLN A 808 -20.91 -25.13 -7.90
C GLN A 808 -21.60 -26.42 -7.45
N GLN A 809 -20.83 -27.29 -6.82
CA GLN A 809 -21.36 -28.54 -6.27
C GLN A 809 -22.21 -28.25 -5.02
N PRO A 810 -23.20 -29.09 -4.69
CA PRO A 810 -24.07 -28.89 -3.51
C PRO A 810 -23.33 -28.77 -2.17
N ALA A 811 -22.10 -29.28 -2.07
CA ALA A 811 -21.26 -29.17 -0.89
C ALA A 811 -20.63 -27.78 -0.70
N SER A 812 -20.68 -26.91 -1.71
CA SER A 812 -20.07 -25.59 -1.67
C SER A 812 -20.91 -24.59 -0.87
N ASP A 813 -20.22 -23.70 -0.15
CA ASP A 813 -20.80 -22.57 0.60
C ASP A 813 -21.01 -21.31 -0.26
N ARG A 814 -20.72 -21.41 -1.56
CA ARG A 814 -20.78 -20.30 -2.53
C ARG A 814 -21.61 -20.71 -3.73
N SER A 815 -22.03 -19.72 -4.52
CA SER A 815 -22.75 -19.92 -5.78
C SER A 815 -22.01 -19.26 -6.94
N THR A 816 -21.99 -19.94 -8.10
CA THR A 816 -21.51 -19.42 -9.38
C THR A 816 -22.49 -19.85 -10.46
N ARG A 817 -23.07 -18.89 -11.18
CA ARG A 817 -24.09 -19.15 -12.20
C ARG A 817 -23.52 -19.19 -13.60
N HIS A 818 -23.96 -20.14 -14.42
CA HIS A 818 -23.91 -20.07 -15.88
C HIS A 818 -25.23 -19.48 -16.37
N ILE A 819 -25.19 -18.44 -17.20
CA ILE A 819 -26.41 -17.78 -17.67
C ILE A 819 -26.33 -17.56 -19.17
N GLU A 820 -27.29 -18.09 -19.92
CA GLU A 820 -27.40 -17.88 -21.35
C GLU A 820 -28.44 -16.79 -21.67
N LEU A 821 -28.11 -15.89 -22.61
CA LEU A 821 -28.92 -14.73 -22.96
C LEU A 821 -29.12 -14.66 -24.47
N ASP A 822 -30.35 -14.42 -24.92
CA ASP A 822 -30.63 -13.97 -26.29
C ASP A 822 -30.27 -12.49 -26.43
N VAL A 823 -29.26 -12.22 -27.26
CA VAL A 823 -28.71 -10.89 -27.53
C VAL A 823 -28.99 -10.42 -28.95
N SER A 824 -29.83 -11.13 -29.71
CA SER A 824 -30.11 -10.84 -31.13
C SER A 824 -30.72 -9.47 -31.42
N SER A 825 -31.33 -8.85 -30.41
CA SER A 825 -31.92 -7.52 -30.43
C SER A 825 -30.90 -6.39 -30.22
N LEU A 826 -29.68 -6.71 -29.76
CA LEU A 826 -28.66 -5.72 -29.44
C LEU A 826 -27.98 -5.20 -30.71
N GLN A 827 -27.48 -3.97 -30.64
CA GLN A 827 -26.70 -3.38 -31.72
C GLN A 827 -25.37 -4.14 -31.88
N PRO A 828 -24.99 -4.53 -33.11
CA PRO A 828 -23.71 -5.17 -33.37
C PRO A 828 -22.52 -4.26 -33.01
N LEU A 829 -21.53 -4.81 -32.30
CA LEU A 829 -20.27 -4.10 -32.03
C LEU A 829 -19.34 -4.09 -33.25
N CYS A 830 -19.39 -5.14 -34.05
CA CYS A 830 -18.44 -5.35 -35.13
C CYS A 830 -18.95 -4.77 -36.45
N LYS A 831 -18.05 -4.16 -37.22
CA LYS A 831 -18.38 -3.54 -38.53
C LYS A 831 -18.87 -4.54 -39.57
N ASP A 832 -18.56 -5.82 -39.41
CA ASP A 832 -19.01 -6.91 -40.27
C ASP A 832 -20.43 -7.42 -39.94
N GLY A 833 -21.08 -6.83 -38.93
CA GLY A 833 -22.42 -7.18 -38.49
C GLY A 833 -22.47 -8.28 -37.44
N SER A 834 -21.33 -8.84 -37.02
CA SER A 834 -21.29 -9.73 -35.85
C SER A 834 -21.56 -8.96 -34.56
N LEU A 835 -22.29 -9.59 -33.63
CA LEU A 835 -22.74 -8.91 -32.42
C LEU A 835 -21.57 -8.53 -31.51
N PHE A 836 -20.64 -9.45 -31.32
CA PHE A 836 -19.46 -9.33 -30.47
C PHE A 836 -18.38 -10.30 -30.94
N VAL A 837 -17.17 -10.21 -30.39
CA VAL A 837 -16.11 -11.24 -30.52
C VAL A 837 -15.88 -11.95 -29.19
N ALA A 838 -15.38 -13.19 -29.23
CA ALA A 838 -15.00 -13.88 -28.01
C ALA A 838 -13.97 -13.03 -27.22
N GLY A 839 -14.24 -12.82 -25.93
CA GLY A 839 -13.46 -11.94 -25.04
C GLY A 839 -14.06 -10.55 -24.80
N ASP A 840 -15.07 -10.16 -25.57
CA ASP A 840 -15.87 -8.96 -25.28
C ASP A 840 -16.71 -9.11 -24.00
N HIS A 841 -17.32 -8.01 -23.58
CA HIS A 841 -18.09 -7.94 -22.35
C HIS A 841 -19.56 -7.64 -22.61
N LEU A 842 -20.41 -8.06 -21.67
CA LEU A 842 -21.81 -7.67 -21.59
C LEU A 842 -22.03 -6.85 -20.31
N GLU A 843 -22.52 -5.63 -20.46
CA GLU A 843 -22.97 -4.81 -19.34
C GLU A 843 -24.43 -5.09 -19.06
N VAL A 844 -24.72 -5.58 -17.85
CA VAL A 844 -26.07 -5.84 -17.36
C VAL A 844 -26.49 -4.71 -16.44
N TYR A 845 -27.66 -4.14 -16.67
CA TYR A 845 -28.29 -3.16 -15.79
C TYR A 845 -29.19 -3.90 -14.81
N PRO A 846 -28.79 -4.02 -13.52
CA PRO A 846 -29.55 -4.82 -12.58
C PRO A 846 -30.81 -4.10 -12.10
N GLU A 847 -31.58 -4.80 -11.28
CA GLU A 847 -32.78 -4.27 -10.62
C GLU A 847 -32.71 -4.53 -9.12
N ASN A 848 -33.10 -3.54 -8.33
CA ASN A 848 -33.23 -3.73 -6.89
C ASN A 848 -34.33 -4.76 -6.60
N ASP A 849 -34.15 -5.51 -5.51
CA ASP A 849 -35.14 -6.46 -5.07
C ASP A 849 -36.44 -5.76 -4.66
N ALA A 850 -37.59 -6.33 -5.02
CA ALA A 850 -38.89 -5.74 -4.73
C ALA A 850 -39.10 -5.59 -3.21
N GLU A 851 -38.62 -6.52 -2.39
CA GLU A 851 -38.74 -6.45 -0.93
C GLU A 851 -37.90 -5.29 -0.36
N ILE A 852 -36.72 -5.02 -0.93
CA ILE A 852 -35.88 -3.89 -0.55
C ILE A 852 -36.55 -2.57 -0.93
N VAL A 853 -37.11 -2.49 -2.14
CA VAL A 853 -37.85 -1.30 -2.63
C VAL A 853 -39.07 -1.02 -1.76
N ASP A 854 -39.85 -2.05 -1.46
CA ASP A 854 -41.03 -1.95 -0.60
C ASP A 854 -40.65 -1.54 0.83
N ALA A 855 -39.60 -2.14 1.41
CA ALA A 855 -39.12 -1.79 2.74
C ALA A 855 -38.66 -0.32 2.84
N ILE A 856 -37.94 0.18 1.83
CA ILE A 856 -37.49 1.58 1.78
C ILE A 856 -38.69 2.52 1.65
N GLY A 857 -39.60 2.24 0.71
CA GLY A 857 -40.81 3.04 0.50
C GLY A 857 -41.68 3.12 1.75
N VAL A 858 -41.91 1.99 2.42
CA VAL A 858 -42.65 1.92 3.69
C VAL A 858 -41.94 2.69 4.80
N ASN A 859 -40.63 2.56 4.93
CA ASN A 859 -39.86 3.28 5.96
C ASN A 859 -39.94 4.81 5.81
N PHE A 860 -40.01 5.33 4.58
CA PHE A 860 -40.20 6.76 4.31
C PHE A 860 -41.67 7.20 4.28
N GLY A 861 -42.62 6.26 4.29
CA GLY A 861 -44.05 6.57 4.17
C GLY A 861 -44.48 7.01 2.77
N TRP A 862 -43.78 6.56 1.72
CA TRP A 862 -44.10 6.90 0.35
C TRP A 862 -45.11 5.94 -0.27
N VAL A 863 -46.02 6.48 -1.10
CA VAL A 863 -46.90 5.68 -1.95
C VAL A 863 -46.15 5.35 -3.24
N LEU A 864 -45.67 4.11 -3.35
CA LEU A 864 -44.72 3.71 -4.41
C LEU A 864 -45.25 3.91 -5.84
N ASP A 865 -46.55 3.80 -6.04
CA ASP A 865 -47.16 3.95 -7.37
C ASP A 865 -47.49 5.42 -7.70
N SER A 866 -47.21 6.37 -6.81
CA SER A 866 -47.33 7.80 -7.11
C SER A 866 -46.35 8.21 -8.20
N VAL A 867 -46.85 9.04 -9.12
CA VAL A 867 -46.08 9.53 -10.27
C VAL A 867 -45.60 10.94 -9.98
N PHE A 868 -44.33 11.18 -10.26
CA PHE A 868 -43.69 12.47 -10.09
C PHE A 868 -42.89 12.85 -11.33
N GLU A 869 -42.54 14.12 -11.44
CA GLU A 869 -41.63 14.66 -12.44
C GLU A 869 -40.62 15.56 -11.75
N VAL A 870 -39.34 15.44 -12.14
CA VAL A 870 -38.27 16.29 -11.63
C VAL A 870 -38.27 17.58 -12.43
N ASP A 871 -38.25 18.72 -11.76
CA ASP A 871 -38.10 20.02 -12.42
C ASP A 871 -36.67 20.16 -12.95
N GLU A 872 -36.51 20.19 -14.27
CA GLU A 872 -35.19 20.25 -14.91
C GLU A 872 -34.44 21.56 -14.60
N GLU A 873 -35.17 22.66 -14.38
CA GLU A 873 -34.57 23.94 -13.99
C GLU A 873 -33.95 23.89 -12.59
N SER A 874 -34.35 22.90 -11.77
CA SER A 874 -33.82 22.71 -10.42
C SER A 874 -32.51 21.91 -10.35
N LEU A 875 -31.97 21.47 -11.49
CA LEU A 875 -30.83 20.53 -11.56
C LEU A 875 -29.45 21.18 -11.74
N ASP A 876 -29.36 22.49 -11.93
CA ASP A 876 -28.12 23.20 -12.31
C ASP A 876 -26.93 23.03 -11.32
N HIS A 877 -27.20 22.57 -10.09
CA HIS A 877 -26.20 22.37 -9.03
C HIS A 877 -26.21 20.96 -8.43
N VAL A 878 -26.89 20.01 -9.06
CA VAL A 878 -26.99 18.65 -8.54
C VAL A 878 -25.93 17.76 -9.20
N SER A 879 -25.36 16.82 -8.45
CA SER A 879 -24.43 15.83 -9.03
C SER A 879 -25.09 15.11 -10.22
N PRO A 880 -24.38 14.96 -11.36
CA PRO A 880 -24.85 14.16 -12.50
C PRO A 880 -25.16 12.71 -12.15
N ARG A 881 -24.56 12.17 -11.08
CA ARG A 881 -24.82 10.81 -10.58
C ARG A 881 -25.95 10.76 -9.56
N SER A 882 -26.55 11.89 -9.18
CA SER A 882 -27.76 11.85 -8.36
C SER A 882 -28.90 11.16 -9.11
N LEU A 883 -29.78 10.54 -8.33
CA LEU A 883 -31.03 9.97 -8.83
C LEU A 883 -31.88 11.04 -9.53
N ALA A 884 -31.89 12.27 -9.00
CA ALA A 884 -32.62 13.41 -9.57
C ALA A 884 -32.15 13.78 -10.98
N ALA A 885 -30.84 13.84 -11.23
CA ALA A 885 -30.30 14.24 -12.53
C ALA A 885 -30.51 13.19 -13.63
N SER A 886 -30.74 11.93 -13.25
CA SER A 886 -30.84 10.78 -14.17
C SER A 886 -32.26 10.49 -14.64
N ILE A 887 -33.28 10.91 -13.89
CA ILE A 887 -34.69 10.65 -14.22
C ILE A 887 -35.19 11.76 -15.15
N ARG A 888 -35.70 11.38 -16.33
CA ARG A 888 -36.28 12.29 -17.31
C ARG A 888 -37.76 11.99 -17.50
N GLY A 889 -38.59 13.04 -17.50
CA GLY A 889 -40.04 12.96 -17.62
C GLY A 889 -40.73 12.30 -16.41
N PRO A 890 -42.04 12.00 -16.53
CA PRO A 890 -42.80 11.34 -15.46
C PRO A 890 -42.21 9.98 -15.07
N CYS A 891 -42.15 9.68 -13.78
CA CYS A 891 -41.67 8.41 -13.23
C CYS A 891 -42.44 8.04 -11.96
N THR A 892 -42.65 6.74 -11.70
CA THR A 892 -43.17 6.28 -10.40
C THR A 892 -42.05 6.22 -9.37
N ILE A 893 -42.37 6.41 -8.09
CA ILE A 893 -41.40 6.20 -7.00
C ILE A 893 -40.85 4.77 -7.04
N ARG A 894 -41.71 3.78 -7.30
CA ARG A 894 -41.33 2.37 -7.48
C ARG A 894 -40.25 2.24 -8.54
N ASN A 895 -40.47 2.76 -9.75
CA ASN A 895 -39.50 2.61 -10.84
C ASN A 895 -38.20 3.37 -10.58
N ALA A 896 -38.27 4.55 -9.94
CA ALA A 896 -37.10 5.29 -9.51
C ALA A 896 -36.23 4.44 -8.56
N LEU A 897 -36.85 3.78 -7.58
CA LEU A 897 -36.14 2.89 -6.66
C LEU A 897 -35.69 1.57 -7.32
N THR A 898 -36.47 0.98 -8.21
CA THR A 898 -36.13 -0.32 -8.84
C THR A 898 -35.03 -0.21 -9.89
N TYR A 899 -35.12 0.78 -10.80
CA TYR A 899 -34.32 0.82 -12.02
C TYR A 899 -33.22 1.88 -12.04
N TYR A 900 -33.31 2.87 -11.15
CA TYR A 900 -32.37 3.99 -11.11
C TYR A 900 -31.56 4.04 -9.82
N ALA A 901 -32.13 3.83 -8.63
CA ALA A 901 -31.44 4.09 -7.38
C ALA A 901 -30.39 3.03 -7.03
N ASP A 902 -29.20 3.43 -6.58
CA ASP A 902 -28.28 2.53 -5.89
C ASP A 902 -28.62 2.45 -4.40
N LEU A 903 -29.24 1.34 -4.01
CA LEU A 903 -29.73 1.11 -2.63
C LEU A 903 -28.82 0.17 -1.84
N SER A 904 -27.86 -0.47 -2.52
CA SER A 904 -27.05 -1.56 -1.96
C SER A 904 -25.61 -1.16 -1.66
N SER A 905 -25.11 -0.10 -2.30
CA SER A 905 -23.76 0.41 -2.03
C SER A 905 -23.66 1.07 -0.64
N PRO A 906 -22.47 1.03 -0.01
CA PRO A 906 -22.19 1.78 1.20
C PRO A 906 -22.54 3.27 1.08
N PRO A 907 -23.13 3.89 2.12
CA PRO A 907 -23.40 5.33 2.13
C PRO A 907 -22.13 6.14 1.88
N SER A 908 -22.10 6.93 0.80
CA SER A 908 -20.95 7.77 0.48
C SER A 908 -20.85 8.99 1.39
N ARG A 909 -19.66 9.59 1.49
CA ARG A 909 -19.46 10.86 2.22
C ARG A 909 -20.38 11.97 1.68
N THR A 910 -20.59 12.01 0.36
CA THR A 910 -21.54 12.94 -0.28
C THR A 910 -22.98 12.71 0.19
N MET A 911 -23.45 11.47 0.22
CA MET A 911 -24.79 11.13 0.73
C MET A 911 -24.93 11.56 2.19
N LEU A 912 -23.96 11.22 3.04
CA LEU A 912 -23.98 11.58 4.46
C LEU A 912 -23.95 13.09 4.67
N SER A 913 -23.21 13.84 3.84
CA SER A 913 -23.18 15.30 3.90
C SER A 913 -24.53 15.91 3.55
N ILE A 914 -25.17 15.43 2.49
CA ILE A 914 -26.50 15.91 2.07
C ILE A 914 -27.54 15.57 3.15
N PHE A 915 -27.50 14.36 3.70
CA PHE A 915 -28.38 13.98 4.80
C PHE A 915 -28.12 14.80 6.07
N ALA A 916 -26.87 15.09 6.41
CA ALA A 916 -26.53 15.93 7.56
C ALA A 916 -27.17 17.31 7.43
N GLU A 917 -27.03 17.93 6.27
CA GLU A 917 -27.61 19.25 6.00
C GLU A 917 -29.14 19.23 6.09
N GLN A 918 -29.79 18.27 5.41
CA GLN A 918 -31.24 18.15 5.37
C GLN A 918 -31.85 17.80 6.74
N LEU A 919 -31.15 16.99 7.53
CA LEU A 919 -31.58 16.61 8.88
C LEU A 919 -31.29 17.67 9.93
N ARG A 920 -30.41 18.65 9.68
CA ARG A 920 -30.02 19.65 10.69
C ARG A 920 -31.22 20.39 11.31
N ALA A 921 -32.26 20.66 10.53
CA ALA A 921 -33.49 21.30 11.01
C ALA A 921 -34.41 20.38 11.83
N THR A 922 -34.28 19.06 11.69
CA THR A 922 -35.21 18.07 12.28
C THR A 922 -34.56 17.10 13.28
N SER A 923 -33.24 16.95 13.24
CA SER A 923 -32.40 16.12 14.10
C SER A 923 -30.94 16.59 14.06
N GLU A 924 -30.61 17.57 14.90
CA GLU A 924 -29.26 18.12 15.02
C GLU A 924 -28.23 17.05 15.42
N GLU A 925 -28.59 16.15 16.36
CA GLU A 925 -27.72 15.05 16.81
C GLU A 925 -27.27 14.13 15.65
N THR A 926 -28.21 13.69 14.80
CA THR A 926 -27.89 12.84 13.65
C THR A 926 -27.07 13.60 12.62
N ALA A 927 -27.41 14.88 12.40
CA ALA A 927 -26.67 15.74 11.48
C ALA A 927 -25.22 15.92 11.93
N ASP A 928 -24.96 16.07 13.23
CA ASP A 928 -23.61 16.19 13.79
C ASP A 928 -22.81 14.90 13.65
N VAL A 929 -23.43 13.73 13.86
CA VAL A 929 -22.78 12.43 13.63
C VAL A 929 -22.33 12.33 12.18
N PHE A 930 -23.22 12.59 11.22
CA PHE A 930 -22.88 12.54 9.80
C PHE A 930 -21.85 13.61 9.41
N SER A 931 -21.95 14.82 9.96
CA SER A 931 -20.98 15.90 9.74
C SER A 931 -19.57 15.54 10.22
N LYS A 932 -19.44 14.78 11.32
CA LYS A 932 -18.15 14.27 11.80
C LYS A 932 -17.57 13.21 10.86
N LEU A 933 -18.42 12.30 10.38
CA LEU A 933 -18.00 11.18 9.52
C LEU A 933 -17.47 11.62 8.16
N ILE A 934 -17.94 12.77 7.64
CA ILE A 934 -17.53 13.27 6.31
C ILE A 934 -16.20 14.02 6.34
N MET A 935 -15.63 14.30 7.51
CA MET A 935 -14.32 14.96 7.62
C MET A 935 -13.21 14.09 7.01
N PRO A 936 -12.30 14.66 6.19
CA PRO A 936 -11.29 13.87 5.44
C PRO A 936 -10.42 12.94 6.29
N ASP A 937 -10.22 13.29 7.57
CA ASP A 937 -9.40 12.57 8.53
C ASP A 937 -10.17 11.60 9.44
N SER A 938 -11.51 11.51 9.32
CA SER A 938 -12.34 10.71 10.23
C SER A 938 -11.99 9.22 10.16
N PRO A 939 -11.39 8.64 11.23
CA PRO A 939 -11.12 7.21 11.29
C PRO A 939 -12.39 6.38 11.50
N GLU A 940 -13.51 7.00 11.88
CA GLU A 940 -14.77 6.33 12.15
C GLU A 940 -15.52 5.94 10.87
N TYR A 941 -15.32 6.64 9.75
CA TYR A 941 -16.07 6.39 8.51
C TYR A 941 -15.96 4.93 8.03
N ALA A 942 -14.76 4.36 8.01
CA ALA A 942 -14.56 2.96 7.62
C ALA A 942 -15.34 1.98 8.54
N SER A 943 -15.27 2.19 9.85
CA SER A 943 -16.02 1.37 10.82
C SER A 943 -17.54 1.59 10.73
N PHE A 944 -17.96 2.79 10.34
CA PHE A 944 -19.35 3.15 10.15
C PHE A 944 -19.95 2.41 8.95
N ILE A 945 -19.28 2.43 7.79
CA ILE A 945 -19.76 1.74 6.59
C ILE A 945 -19.66 0.21 6.69
N GLU A 946 -18.74 -0.34 7.50
CA GLU A 946 -18.74 -1.76 7.85
C GLU A 946 -20.01 -2.16 8.62
N LYS A 947 -20.52 -1.26 9.48
CA LYS A 947 -21.72 -1.50 10.30
C LYS A 947 -23.01 -1.16 9.55
N TYR A 948 -23.03 -0.07 8.81
CA TYR A 948 -24.20 0.44 8.09
C TYR A 948 -23.93 0.40 6.58
N ARG A 949 -23.89 -0.81 6.03
CA ARG A 949 -23.44 -1.08 4.64
C ARG A 949 -24.45 -0.65 3.58
N THR A 950 -25.73 -0.52 3.92
CA THR A 950 -26.79 -0.12 2.98
C THR A 950 -27.65 1.01 3.54
N ILE A 951 -28.46 1.64 2.67
CA ILE A 951 -29.41 2.68 3.12
C ILE A 951 -30.48 2.12 4.07
N LEU A 952 -30.87 0.85 3.92
CA LEU A 952 -31.76 0.18 4.86
C LEU A 952 -31.13 0.06 6.25
N ASP A 953 -29.83 -0.25 6.32
CA ASP A 953 -29.10 -0.30 7.58
C ASP A 953 -28.99 1.08 8.21
N LEU A 954 -28.81 2.11 7.38
CA LEU A 954 -28.81 3.51 7.82
C LEU A 954 -30.17 3.91 8.40
N GLN A 955 -31.29 3.55 7.74
CA GLN A 955 -32.64 3.80 8.26
C GLN A 955 -32.93 3.06 9.57
N LYS A 956 -32.34 1.88 9.77
CA LYS A 956 -32.46 1.10 11.01
C LYS A 956 -31.62 1.71 12.13
N GLY A 957 -30.37 2.08 11.84
CA GLY A 957 -29.45 2.68 12.80
C GLY A 957 -29.77 4.13 13.18
N PHE A 958 -30.33 4.88 12.23
CA PHE A 958 -30.67 6.30 12.35
C PHE A 958 -32.11 6.56 11.88
N PRO A 959 -33.12 6.29 12.72
CA PRO A 959 -34.54 6.42 12.34
C PRO A 959 -34.93 7.81 11.82
N GLN A 960 -34.17 8.86 12.17
CA GLN A 960 -34.39 10.23 11.72
C GLN A 960 -34.19 10.40 10.22
N VAL A 961 -33.37 9.55 9.58
CA VAL A 961 -33.22 9.50 8.12
C VAL A 961 -34.58 9.29 7.44
N LYS A 962 -35.52 8.59 8.07
CA LYS A 962 -36.88 8.35 7.54
C LYS A 962 -37.73 9.61 7.39
N ARG A 963 -37.29 10.75 7.93
CA ARG A 963 -38.01 12.04 7.83
C ARG A 963 -37.70 12.80 6.54
N LEU A 964 -36.73 12.35 5.75
CA LEU A 964 -36.39 13.00 4.49
C LEU A 964 -37.51 12.82 3.46
N ASP A 965 -37.76 13.87 2.68
CA ASP A 965 -38.69 13.79 1.55
C ASP A 965 -38.04 13.16 0.31
N LEU A 966 -38.86 12.93 -0.73
CA LEU A 966 -38.40 12.29 -1.97
C LEU A 966 -37.35 13.13 -2.70
N ALA A 967 -37.49 14.45 -2.75
CA ALA A 967 -36.54 15.33 -3.42
C ALA A 967 -35.17 15.31 -2.71
N GLN A 968 -35.21 15.36 -1.39
CA GLN A 968 -34.06 15.26 -0.52
C GLN A 968 -33.30 13.94 -0.71
N PHE A 969 -34.03 12.82 -0.72
CA PHE A 969 -33.49 11.50 -1.01
C PHE A 969 -32.86 11.42 -2.42
N MET A 970 -33.58 11.89 -3.44
CA MET A 970 -33.12 11.83 -4.83
C MET A 970 -31.88 12.69 -5.10
N THR A 971 -31.68 13.73 -4.30
CA THR A 971 -30.47 14.56 -4.34
C THR A 971 -29.25 13.80 -3.80
N ALA A 972 -29.45 13.00 -2.74
CA ALA A 972 -28.38 12.31 -2.02
C ALA A 972 -28.01 10.93 -2.61
N VAL A 973 -28.99 10.20 -3.10
CA VAL A 973 -28.82 8.82 -3.56
C VAL A 973 -28.28 8.80 -4.98
N GLY A 974 -27.23 7.99 -5.18
CA GLY A 974 -26.60 7.80 -6.47
C GLY A 974 -27.43 6.95 -7.43
N VAL A 975 -27.20 7.13 -8.72
CA VAL A 975 -27.74 6.30 -9.79
C VAL A 975 -26.95 4.99 -9.90
N MET A 976 -27.68 3.90 -9.97
CA MET A 976 -27.20 2.54 -10.14
C MET A 976 -26.40 2.41 -11.44
N GLN A 977 -25.20 1.85 -11.31
CA GLN A 977 -24.32 1.59 -12.45
C GLN A 977 -24.53 0.17 -13.02
N PRO A 978 -24.43 0.00 -14.35
CA PRO A 978 -24.41 -1.34 -14.94
C PRO A 978 -23.19 -2.14 -14.45
N ARG A 979 -23.32 -3.46 -14.39
CA ARG A 979 -22.22 -4.38 -14.06
C ARG A 979 -21.75 -5.10 -15.31
N ARG A 980 -20.44 -5.05 -15.55
CA ARG A 980 -19.79 -5.65 -16.70
C ARG A 980 -19.38 -7.09 -16.38
N TYR A 981 -19.66 -8.00 -17.30
CA TYR A 981 -19.28 -9.41 -17.24
C TYR A 981 -18.57 -9.81 -18.52
N SER A 982 -17.48 -10.57 -18.42
CA SER A 982 -16.80 -11.15 -19.59
C SER A 982 -17.71 -12.22 -20.22
N ILE A 983 -17.92 -12.12 -21.54
CA ILE A 983 -18.75 -13.08 -22.26
C ILE A 983 -18.02 -14.43 -22.31
N SER A 984 -18.74 -15.49 -21.97
CA SER A 984 -18.23 -16.86 -21.81
C SER A 984 -18.65 -17.82 -22.92
N SER A 985 -19.13 -17.29 -24.04
CA SER A 985 -19.46 -18.03 -25.26
C SER A 985 -18.78 -17.42 -26.49
N SER A 986 -18.73 -18.19 -27.57
CA SER A 986 -18.25 -17.75 -28.88
C SER A 986 -19.42 -17.34 -29.78
N PRO A 987 -19.33 -16.20 -30.48
CA PRO A 987 -20.31 -15.83 -31.51
C PRO A 987 -20.27 -16.76 -32.72
N LEU A 988 -19.17 -17.50 -32.94
CA LEU A 988 -19.05 -18.48 -34.01
C LEU A 988 -19.92 -19.73 -33.74
N ALA A 989 -20.03 -20.13 -32.47
CA ALA A 989 -20.92 -21.19 -32.04
C ALA A 989 -22.36 -20.69 -31.84
N HIS A 990 -22.50 -19.51 -31.26
CA HIS A 990 -23.77 -18.92 -30.86
C HIS A 990 -23.95 -17.49 -31.40
N PRO A 991 -24.30 -17.29 -32.68
CA PRO A 991 -24.31 -15.95 -33.31
C PRO A 991 -25.32 -14.96 -32.72
N LYS A 992 -26.29 -15.46 -31.96
CA LYS A 992 -27.40 -14.68 -31.39
C LYS A 992 -27.49 -14.80 -29.86
N GLN A 993 -26.58 -15.53 -29.23
CA GLN A 993 -26.61 -15.77 -27.79
C GLN A 993 -25.26 -15.42 -27.16
N ALA A 994 -25.30 -14.89 -25.94
CA ALA A 994 -24.13 -14.65 -25.12
C ALA A 994 -24.31 -15.36 -23.78
N SER A 995 -23.27 -16.05 -23.29
CA SER A 995 -23.30 -16.70 -21.98
C SER A 995 -22.46 -15.93 -20.98
N LEU A 996 -22.86 -15.87 -19.71
CA LEU A 996 -22.11 -15.27 -18.60
C LEU A 996 -21.71 -16.32 -17.56
N THR A 997 -20.59 -16.09 -16.88
CA THR A 997 -20.18 -16.85 -15.69
C THR A 997 -20.13 -15.90 -14.49
N VAL A 998 -21.11 -16.01 -13.59
CA VAL A 998 -21.37 -15.01 -12.55
C VAL A 998 -21.14 -15.60 -11.17
N GLY A 999 -20.07 -15.17 -10.49
CA GLY A 999 -19.88 -15.50 -9.08
C GLY A 999 -20.84 -14.68 -8.23
N VAL A 1000 -21.67 -15.35 -7.43
CA VAL A 1000 -22.65 -14.67 -6.59
C VAL A 1000 -21.96 -14.07 -5.38
N VAL A 1001 -22.02 -12.73 -5.26
CA VAL A 1001 -21.50 -12.00 -4.11
C VAL A 1001 -22.46 -12.18 -2.95
N HIS A 1002 -22.00 -12.91 -1.94
CA HIS A 1002 -22.69 -13.15 -0.68
C HIS A 1002 -21.66 -13.06 0.45
N ASP A 1003 -21.84 -12.05 1.31
CA ASP A 1003 -21.00 -11.82 2.48
C ASP A 1003 -21.83 -11.94 3.76
N MET A 1004 -21.20 -12.37 4.85
CA MET A 1004 -21.76 -12.30 6.20
C MET A 1004 -21.13 -11.11 6.93
N LEU A 1005 -21.95 -10.15 7.36
CA LEU A 1005 -21.50 -9.01 8.17
C LEU A 1005 -21.12 -9.48 9.59
N LYS A 1006 -20.30 -8.68 10.28
CA LYS A 1006 -19.79 -9.01 11.64
C LYS A 1006 -20.89 -9.26 12.67
N ASP A 1007 -22.09 -8.74 12.45
CA ASP A 1007 -23.26 -8.93 13.31
C ASP A 1007 -24.22 -10.04 12.84
N GLY A 1008 -23.79 -10.86 11.87
CA GLY A 1008 -24.53 -12.02 11.38
C GLY A 1008 -25.61 -11.72 10.34
N ARG A 1009 -25.72 -10.47 9.85
CA ARG A 1009 -26.58 -10.14 8.71
C ARG A 1009 -25.94 -10.59 7.40
N GLU A 1010 -26.76 -11.12 6.50
CA GLU A 1010 -26.34 -11.46 5.15
C GLU A 1010 -26.36 -10.22 4.24
N TYR A 1011 -25.36 -10.11 3.36
CA TYR A 1011 -25.25 -9.08 2.35
C TYR A 1011 -25.11 -9.71 0.98
N TYR A 1012 -25.94 -9.24 0.04
CA TYR A 1012 -26.04 -9.75 -1.31
C TYR A 1012 -25.63 -8.68 -2.31
N GLY A 1013 -24.72 -9.01 -3.24
CA GLY A 1013 -24.36 -8.07 -4.31
C GLY A 1013 -25.52 -7.87 -5.27
N LEU A 1014 -25.83 -6.61 -5.59
CA LEU A 1014 -27.01 -6.22 -6.40
C LEU A 1014 -27.12 -7.00 -7.72
N ALA A 1015 -26.12 -6.89 -8.60
CA ALA A 1015 -26.20 -7.47 -9.94
C ALA A 1015 -26.10 -9.00 -9.97
N SER A 1016 -25.17 -9.56 -9.19
CA SER A 1016 -24.95 -11.00 -9.17
C SER A 1016 -26.15 -11.74 -8.58
N SER A 1017 -26.79 -11.16 -7.55
CA SER A 1017 -27.96 -11.77 -6.92
C SER A 1017 -29.22 -11.57 -7.76
N TYR A 1018 -29.33 -10.44 -8.48
CA TYR A 1018 -30.37 -10.23 -9.49
C TYR A 1018 -30.32 -11.28 -10.58
N LEU A 1019 -29.13 -11.52 -11.13
CA LEU A 1019 -28.92 -12.56 -12.13
C LEU A 1019 -29.15 -13.97 -11.56
N ALA A 1020 -28.68 -14.26 -10.34
CA ALA A 1020 -28.86 -15.57 -9.72
C ALA A 1020 -30.32 -15.94 -9.45
N ARG A 1021 -31.17 -14.96 -9.08
CA ARG A 1021 -32.60 -15.19 -8.81
C ARG A 1021 -33.50 -15.09 -10.06
N SER A 1022 -32.96 -14.62 -11.18
CA SER A 1022 -33.73 -14.47 -12.42
C SER A 1022 -34.00 -15.83 -13.07
N ALA A 1023 -35.27 -16.14 -13.34
CA ALA A 1023 -35.67 -17.37 -13.99
C ALA A 1023 -35.49 -17.31 -15.52
N GLU A 1024 -35.61 -18.46 -16.19
CA GLU A 1024 -35.75 -18.51 -17.64
C GLU A 1024 -36.90 -17.61 -18.13
N ALA A 1025 -36.78 -17.10 -19.35
CA ALA A 1025 -37.66 -16.12 -19.98
C ALA A 1025 -37.73 -14.75 -19.28
N THR A 1026 -36.98 -14.53 -18.19
CA THR A 1026 -36.83 -13.20 -17.60
C THR A 1026 -36.14 -12.28 -18.61
N LYS A 1027 -36.74 -11.10 -18.84
CA LYS A 1027 -36.11 -10.08 -19.68
C LYS A 1027 -35.21 -9.20 -18.83
N VAL A 1028 -34.00 -8.95 -19.31
CA VAL A 1028 -33.03 -8.09 -18.63
C VAL A 1028 -32.58 -6.96 -19.55
N ARG A 1029 -32.05 -5.89 -18.96
CA ARG A 1029 -31.46 -4.76 -19.68
C ARG A 1029 -29.97 -5.01 -19.81
N ALA A 1030 -29.46 -5.06 -21.03
CA ALA A 1030 -28.04 -5.28 -21.28
C ALA A 1030 -27.53 -4.52 -22.49
N MET A 1031 -26.21 -4.34 -22.56
CA MET A 1031 -25.53 -3.74 -23.70
C MET A 1031 -24.18 -4.43 -23.94
N LEU A 1032 -23.85 -4.64 -25.20
CA LEU A 1032 -22.55 -5.18 -25.59
C LEU A 1032 -21.47 -4.11 -25.46
N LYS A 1033 -20.30 -4.52 -24.97
CA LYS A 1033 -19.12 -3.66 -24.85
C LYS A 1033 -17.90 -4.37 -25.42
N SER A 1034 -17.14 -3.65 -26.24
CA SER A 1034 -15.89 -4.18 -26.77
C SER A 1034 -14.81 -4.21 -25.69
N SER A 1035 -13.99 -5.26 -25.73
CA SER A 1035 -12.71 -5.38 -25.02
C SER A 1035 -11.59 -4.47 -25.59
N LYS A 1036 -11.92 -3.61 -26.56
CA LYS A 1036 -11.02 -2.66 -27.24
C LYS A 1036 -9.77 -3.31 -27.85
N SER A 1037 -9.90 -4.53 -28.38
CA SER A 1037 -8.82 -5.36 -28.96
C SER A 1037 -7.72 -5.82 -27.98
N SER A 1038 -7.83 -5.49 -26.69
CA SER A 1038 -6.84 -5.87 -25.66
C SER A 1038 -7.04 -7.29 -25.12
N PHE A 1039 -8.20 -7.91 -25.33
CA PHE A 1039 -8.49 -9.26 -24.84
C PHE A 1039 -9.32 -10.08 -25.84
N ALA A 1040 -8.83 -10.20 -27.08
CA ALA A 1040 -9.45 -11.01 -28.13
C ALA A 1040 -8.52 -12.15 -28.57
N LEU A 1041 -9.08 -13.18 -29.21
CA LEU A 1041 -8.28 -14.23 -29.84
C LEU A 1041 -7.34 -13.65 -30.91
N PRO A 1042 -6.17 -14.28 -31.15
CA PRO A 1042 -5.29 -13.90 -32.26
C PRO A 1042 -6.03 -14.04 -33.59
N SER A 1043 -5.80 -13.10 -34.51
CA SER A 1043 -6.44 -13.10 -35.83
C SER A 1043 -6.07 -14.31 -36.69
N ASP A 1044 -4.86 -14.87 -36.50
CA ASP A 1044 -4.45 -16.15 -37.06
C ASP A 1044 -4.76 -17.31 -36.08
N PRO A 1045 -5.70 -18.22 -36.43
CA PRO A 1045 -5.99 -19.40 -35.63
C PRO A 1045 -4.80 -20.34 -35.41
N LYS A 1046 -3.69 -20.21 -36.14
CA LYS A 1046 -2.51 -21.06 -35.91
C LYS A 1046 -1.70 -20.62 -34.68
N VAL A 1047 -1.87 -19.38 -34.21
CA VAL A 1047 -1.17 -18.87 -33.03
C VAL A 1047 -1.67 -19.60 -31.79
N PRO A 1048 -0.79 -20.26 -31.02
CA PRO A 1048 -1.16 -20.90 -29.76
C PRO A 1048 -1.57 -19.88 -28.70
N ILE A 1049 -2.37 -20.33 -27.72
CA ILE A 1049 -2.83 -19.48 -26.62
C ILE A 1049 -2.57 -20.14 -25.26
N ILE A 1050 -2.09 -19.32 -24.31
CA ILE A 1050 -1.89 -19.70 -22.91
C ILE A 1050 -2.91 -18.91 -22.08
N MET A 1051 -3.86 -19.62 -21.48
CA MET A 1051 -4.96 -19.05 -20.72
C MET A 1051 -4.76 -19.32 -19.23
N ILE A 1052 -4.85 -18.30 -18.40
CA ILE A 1052 -4.55 -18.36 -16.96
C ILE A 1052 -5.70 -17.72 -16.19
N ALA A 1053 -6.43 -18.53 -15.43
CA ALA A 1053 -7.64 -18.11 -14.73
C ALA A 1053 -7.71 -18.63 -13.30
N ALA A 1054 -8.38 -17.88 -12.44
CA ALA A 1054 -8.85 -18.36 -11.14
C ALA A 1054 -10.34 -18.08 -10.95
N GLY A 1055 -11.10 -19.09 -10.51
CA GLY A 1055 -12.54 -18.97 -10.29
C GLY A 1055 -13.31 -18.50 -11.53
N THR A 1056 -14.09 -17.43 -11.42
CA THR A 1056 -14.87 -16.87 -12.53
C THR A 1056 -14.01 -16.29 -13.66
N GLY A 1057 -12.70 -16.13 -13.46
CA GLY A 1057 -11.73 -15.79 -14.51
C GLY A 1057 -11.73 -16.74 -15.70
N VAL A 1058 -12.32 -17.94 -15.59
CA VAL A 1058 -12.44 -18.89 -16.71
C VAL A 1058 -13.46 -18.43 -17.77
N ALA A 1059 -14.29 -17.44 -17.47
CA ALA A 1059 -15.39 -16.98 -18.32
C ALA A 1059 -14.97 -16.76 -19.79
N PRO A 1060 -14.07 -15.82 -20.14
CA PRO A 1060 -13.71 -15.59 -21.54
C PRO A 1060 -13.01 -16.81 -22.18
N PHE A 1061 -12.31 -17.62 -21.38
CA PHE A 1061 -11.60 -18.81 -21.88
C PHE A 1061 -12.54 -19.93 -22.29
N ARG A 1062 -13.73 -20.04 -21.68
CA ARG A 1062 -14.79 -20.90 -22.20
C ARG A 1062 -15.18 -20.49 -23.62
N GLY A 1063 -15.39 -19.20 -23.86
CA GLY A 1063 -15.69 -18.65 -25.19
C GLY A 1063 -14.54 -18.85 -26.20
N PHE A 1064 -13.29 -18.64 -25.77
CA PHE A 1064 -12.12 -18.89 -26.62
C PHE A 1064 -12.02 -20.36 -27.04
N LEU A 1065 -12.21 -21.29 -26.11
CA LEU A 1065 -12.13 -22.72 -26.38
C LEU A 1065 -13.27 -23.19 -27.29
N GLU A 1066 -14.48 -22.67 -27.09
CA GLU A 1066 -15.63 -22.94 -27.95
C GLU A 1066 -15.38 -22.45 -29.38
N GLU A 1067 -14.82 -21.25 -29.55
CA GLU A 1067 -14.45 -20.73 -30.87
C GLU A 1067 -13.38 -21.59 -31.55
N ARG A 1068 -12.35 -21.97 -30.80
CA ARG A 1068 -11.25 -22.84 -31.28
C ARG A 1068 -11.76 -24.23 -31.67
N ALA A 1069 -12.73 -24.77 -30.93
CA ALA A 1069 -13.40 -26.02 -31.27
C ALA A 1069 -14.19 -25.90 -32.59
N CYS A 1070 -14.97 -24.82 -32.77
CA CYS A 1070 -15.69 -24.55 -34.02
C CYS A 1070 -14.76 -24.35 -35.21
N GLN A 1071 -13.66 -23.61 -35.06
CA GLN A 1071 -12.68 -23.43 -36.12
C GLN A 1071 -12.07 -24.78 -36.54
N ARG A 1072 -11.77 -25.65 -35.57
CA ARG A 1072 -11.23 -26.99 -35.84
C ARG A 1072 -12.25 -27.90 -36.52
N SER A 1073 -13.52 -27.88 -36.12
CA SER A 1073 -14.59 -28.67 -36.76
C SER A 1073 -14.87 -28.22 -38.19
N GLN A 1074 -14.63 -26.94 -38.50
CA GLN A 1074 -14.64 -26.38 -39.86
C GLN A 1074 -13.36 -26.71 -40.68
N GLY A 1075 -12.44 -27.51 -40.13
CA GLY A 1075 -11.21 -27.93 -40.81
C GLY A 1075 -10.09 -26.89 -40.80
N LYS A 1076 -10.21 -25.80 -40.04
CA LYS A 1076 -9.10 -24.83 -39.88
C LYS A 1076 -8.01 -25.47 -39.02
N GLN A 1077 -6.77 -25.15 -39.36
CA GLN A 1077 -5.63 -25.51 -38.51
C GLN A 1077 -5.60 -24.56 -37.31
N VAL A 1078 -5.68 -25.13 -36.10
CA VAL A 1078 -5.75 -24.39 -34.84
C VAL A 1078 -4.49 -24.69 -34.02
N GLY A 1079 -3.83 -23.65 -33.51
CA GLY A 1079 -2.68 -23.77 -32.62
C GLY A 1079 -3.05 -24.33 -31.23
N ASP A 1080 -2.04 -24.73 -30.47
CA ASP A 1080 -2.24 -25.34 -29.15
C ASP A 1080 -2.93 -24.36 -28.19
N CYS A 1081 -3.96 -24.86 -27.49
CA CYS A 1081 -4.62 -24.12 -26.41
C CYS A 1081 -4.26 -24.77 -25.08
N VAL A 1082 -3.73 -23.99 -24.13
CA VAL A 1082 -3.37 -24.47 -22.79
C VAL A 1082 -4.10 -23.64 -21.73
N LEU A 1083 -4.72 -24.31 -20.75
CA LEU A 1083 -5.44 -23.67 -19.66
C LEU A 1083 -4.80 -23.99 -18.30
N PHE A 1084 -4.43 -22.95 -17.56
CA PHE A 1084 -4.07 -22.99 -16.15
C PHE A 1084 -5.23 -22.44 -15.32
N PHE A 1085 -5.86 -23.28 -14.52
CA PHE A 1085 -7.09 -22.94 -13.79
C PHE A 1085 -6.93 -23.12 -12.28
N GLY A 1086 -7.35 -22.13 -11.48
CA GLY A 1086 -7.31 -22.16 -10.02
C GLY A 1086 -8.71 -22.20 -9.39
N CYS A 1087 -8.94 -23.14 -8.46
CA CYS A 1087 -10.14 -23.19 -7.62
C CYS A 1087 -9.78 -23.64 -6.19
N ARG A 1088 -10.75 -23.70 -5.27
CA ARG A 1088 -10.49 -24.15 -3.89
C ARG A 1088 -10.34 -25.66 -3.84
N ARG A 1089 -11.35 -26.40 -4.33
CA ARG A 1089 -11.38 -27.86 -4.25
C ARG A 1089 -12.08 -28.45 -5.46
N LYS A 1090 -11.64 -29.65 -5.86
CA LYS A 1090 -12.24 -30.39 -6.97
C LYS A 1090 -13.72 -30.68 -6.77
N ASP A 1091 -14.12 -30.97 -5.53
CA ASP A 1091 -15.46 -31.38 -5.13
C ASP A 1091 -16.40 -30.22 -4.78
N HIS A 1092 -15.97 -28.96 -4.91
CA HIS A 1092 -16.78 -27.79 -4.56
C HIS A 1092 -16.95 -26.82 -5.74
N ASP A 1093 -15.84 -26.26 -6.22
CA ASP A 1093 -15.85 -25.07 -7.10
C ASP A 1093 -15.02 -25.24 -8.38
N PHE A 1094 -14.81 -26.50 -8.83
CA PHE A 1094 -14.26 -26.78 -10.15
C PHE A 1094 -15.34 -26.61 -11.24
N ILE A 1095 -15.73 -25.36 -11.47
CA ILE A 1095 -16.74 -24.98 -12.46
C ILE A 1095 -16.32 -25.40 -13.89
N TYR A 1096 -17.30 -25.82 -14.70
CA TYR A 1096 -17.12 -26.35 -16.06
C TYR A 1096 -16.15 -27.55 -16.18
N ALA A 1097 -15.93 -28.32 -15.11
CA ALA A 1097 -14.97 -29.43 -15.11
C ALA A 1097 -15.16 -30.41 -16.27
N ASP A 1098 -16.40 -30.85 -16.51
CA ASP A 1098 -16.71 -31.84 -17.55
C ASP A 1098 -16.46 -31.29 -18.96
N GLN A 1099 -16.83 -30.03 -19.20
CA GLN A 1099 -16.59 -29.35 -20.47
C GLN A 1099 -15.09 -29.19 -20.74
N MET A 1100 -14.30 -28.75 -19.75
CA MET A 1100 -12.85 -28.60 -19.90
C MET A 1100 -12.15 -29.95 -20.12
N GLN A 1101 -12.61 -31.01 -19.46
CA GLN A 1101 -12.11 -32.36 -19.67
C GLN A 1101 -12.47 -32.90 -21.07
N ALA A 1102 -13.67 -32.60 -21.58
CA ALA A 1102 -14.08 -32.96 -22.93
C ALA A 1102 -13.19 -32.26 -23.97
N TYR A 1103 -12.94 -30.94 -23.83
CA TYR A 1103 -12.01 -30.23 -24.71
C TYR A 1103 -10.58 -30.79 -24.68
N ALA A 1104 -10.11 -31.27 -23.52
CA ALA A 1104 -8.82 -31.95 -23.44
C ALA A 1104 -8.82 -33.29 -24.17
N LYS A 1105 -9.90 -34.07 -24.05
CA LYS A 1105 -10.06 -35.37 -24.72
C LYS A 1105 -10.16 -35.22 -26.24
N ASP A 1106 -10.89 -34.22 -26.72
CA ASP A 1106 -11.09 -33.95 -28.14
C ASP A 1106 -9.89 -33.21 -28.79
N GLY A 1107 -8.88 -32.89 -27.97
CA GLY A 1107 -7.63 -32.26 -28.39
C GLY A 1107 -7.75 -30.78 -28.70
N VAL A 1108 -8.87 -30.12 -28.36
CA VAL A 1108 -9.01 -28.66 -28.40
C VAL A 1108 -8.09 -28.03 -27.35
N LEU A 1109 -8.06 -28.59 -26.14
CA LEU A 1109 -7.08 -28.26 -25.10
C LEU A 1109 -5.88 -29.22 -25.19
N ALA A 1110 -4.70 -28.69 -25.50
CA ALA A 1110 -3.43 -29.41 -25.45
C ALA A 1110 -2.89 -29.58 -24.01
N GLY A 1111 -3.49 -28.91 -23.03
CA GLY A 1111 -3.17 -29.07 -21.62
C GLY A 1111 -4.17 -28.38 -20.70
N LEU A 1112 -4.62 -29.10 -19.67
CA LEU A 1112 -5.47 -28.59 -18.60
C LEU A 1112 -4.74 -28.79 -17.27
N TYR A 1113 -4.30 -27.69 -16.66
CA TYR A 1113 -3.52 -27.67 -15.42
C TYR A 1113 -4.31 -26.98 -14.32
N VAL A 1114 -4.71 -27.75 -13.30
CA VAL A 1114 -5.61 -27.24 -12.25
C VAL A 1114 -4.89 -27.12 -10.92
N ALA A 1115 -4.99 -25.96 -10.28
CA ALA A 1115 -4.49 -25.70 -8.94
C ALA A 1115 -5.65 -25.69 -7.92
N PHE A 1116 -5.60 -26.59 -6.95
CA PHE A 1116 -6.57 -26.64 -5.85
C PHE A 1116 -5.96 -26.03 -4.59
N SER A 1117 -6.43 -24.84 -4.22
CA SER A 1117 -5.85 -24.06 -3.11
C SER A 1117 -6.22 -24.57 -1.72
N ARG A 1118 -7.26 -25.40 -1.58
CA ARG A 1118 -7.75 -25.93 -0.30
C ARG A 1118 -7.83 -27.46 -0.29
N GLN A 1119 -7.06 -28.13 -1.14
CA GLN A 1119 -7.02 -29.58 -1.23
C GLN A 1119 -5.56 -30.08 -1.14
N GLY A 1120 -5.25 -30.79 -0.05
CA GLY A 1120 -3.88 -31.24 0.24
C GLY A 1120 -2.98 -30.15 0.86
N GLN A 1121 -1.75 -30.53 1.21
CA GLN A 1121 -0.69 -29.63 1.67
C GLN A 1121 0.59 -29.95 0.87
N PRO A 1122 1.35 -28.94 0.40
CA PRO A 1122 1.14 -27.50 0.56
C PRO A 1122 0.06 -26.91 -0.36
N VAL A 1123 -0.42 -25.71 -0.03
CA VAL A 1123 -1.39 -24.94 -0.83
C VAL A 1123 -0.85 -24.66 -2.24
N LYS A 1124 -1.63 -24.96 -3.28
CA LYS A 1124 -1.26 -24.71 -4.68
C LYS A 1124 -2.14 -23.64 -5.33
N TYR A 1125 -1.49 -22.72 -6.06
CA TYR A 1125 -2.13 -21.69 -6.88
C TYR A 1125 -1.67 -21.79 -8.34
N VAL A 1126 -2.25 -20.99 -9.24
CA VAL A 1126 -1.96 -21.04 -10.69
C VAL A 1126 -0.51 -20.71 -11.01
N GLN A 1127 0.13 -19.80 -10.29
CA GLN A 1127 1.56 -19.51 -10.42
C GLN A 1127 2.44 -20.74 -10.15
N HIS A 1128 2.04 -21.61 -9.23
CA HIS A 1128 2.78 -22.84 -8.96
C HIS A 1128 2.64 -23.82 -10.13
N GLN A 1129 1.45 -23.93 -10.71
CA GLN A 1129 1.24 -24.76 -11.92
C GLN A 1129 2.00 -24.21 -13.13
N LEU A 1130 2.06 -22.89 -13.28
CA LEU A 1130 2.86 -22.24 -14.32
C LEU A 1130 4.34 -22.60 -14.16
N LEU A 1131 4.90 -22.46 -12.96
CA LEU A 1131 6.30 -22.82 -12.68
C LEU A 1131 6.56 -24.32 -12.88
N GLU A 1132 5.66 -25.20 -12.45
CA GLU A 1132 5.76 -26.66 -12.69
C GLU A 1132 5.79 -27.00 -14.19
N ASN A 1133 5.19 -26.15 -15.04
CA ASN A 1133 5.12 -26.31 -16.49
C ASN A 1133 5.94 -25.26 -17.27
N ALA A 1134 6.92 -24.62 -16.62
CA ALA A 1134 7.62 -23.45 -17.15
C ALA A 1134 8.24 -23.70 -18.54
N VAL A 1135 8.80 -24.90 -18.78
CA VAL A 1135 9.41 -25.25 -20.08
C VAL A 1135 8.39 -25.23 -21.22
N LYS A 1136 7.20 -25.81 -21.00
CA LYS A 1136 6.13 -25.83 -22.00
C LYS A 1136 5.58 -24.42 -22.23
N VAL A 1137 5.34 -23.67 -21.15
CA VAL A 1137 4.85 -22.29 -21.21
C VAL A 1137 5.84 -21.41 -21.99
N TRP A 1138 7.13 -21.53 -21.70
CA TRP A 1138 8.17 -20.73 -22.34
C TRP A 1138 8.41 -21.10 -23.81
N SER A 1139 8.41 -22.40 -24.15
CA SER A 1139 8.51 -22.84 -25.56
C SER A 1139 7.33 -22.33 -26.39
N LEU A 1140 6.09 -22.44 -25.87
CA LEU A 1140 4.93 -21.87 -26.54
C LEU A 1140 5.08 -20.35 -26.74
N LEU A 1141 5.50 -19.63 -25.70
CA LEU A 1141 5.67 -18.18 -25.75
C LEU A 1141 6.75 -17.77 -26.77
N ASN A 1142 7.96 -18.32 -26.70
CA ASN A 1142 9.08 -17.82 -27.51
C ASN A 1142 9.27 -18.52 -28.85
N GLU A 1143 9.04 -19.83 -28.94
CA GLU A 1143 9.29 -20.58 -30.17
C GLU A 1143 8.06 -20.60 -31.08
N SER A 1144 6.87 -20.68 -30.47
CA SER A 1144 5.59 -20.76 -31.20
C SER A 1144 4.83 -19.44 -31.24
N ASN A 1145 5.43 -18.35 -30.75
CA ASN A 1145 4.88 -17.01 -30.74
C ASN A 1145 3.48 -16.94 -30.08
N ALA A 1146 3.25 -17.72 -29.01
CA ALA A 1146 1.95 -17.79 -28.36
C ALA A 1146 1.52 -16.45 -27.75
N SER A 1147 0.21 -16.27 -27.63
CA SER A 1147 -0.42 -15.17 -26.89
C SER A 1147 -0.85 -15.64 -25.49
N VAL A 1148 -0.49 -14.87 -24.47
CA VAL A 1148 -0.83 -15.09 -23.06
C VAL A 1148 -2.06 -14.28 -22.70
N TYR A 1149 -2.96 -14.90 -21.95
CA TYR A 1149 -4.17 -14.28 -21.43
C TYR A 1149 -4.33 -14.59 -19.95
N VAL A 1150 -4.49 -13.54 -19.14
CA VAL A 1150 -4.71 -13.64 -17.69
C VAL A 1150 -6.06 -13.04 -17.34
N CYS A 1151 -6.88 -13.78 -16.61
CA CYS A 1151 -8.24 -13.35 -16.28
C CYS A 1151 -8.63 -13.70 -14.83
N GLY A 1152 -9.20 -12.74 -14.11
CA GLY A 1152 -9.65 -12.90 -12.72
C GLY A 1152 -9.15 -11.79 -11.79
N ALA A 1153 -8.84 -12.15 -10.54
CA ALA A 1153 -8.51 -11.17 -9.50
C ALA A 1153 -7.18 -10.43 -9.77
N GLY A 1154 -7.15 -9.11 -9.56
CA GLY A 1154 -5.94 -8.30 -9.76
C GLY A 1154 -4.71 -8.78 -8.97
N ALA A 1155 -4.90 -9.26 -7.74
CA ALA A 1155 -3.81 -9.85 -6.94
C ALA A 1155 -3.20 -11.09 -7.59
N MET A 1156 -4.02 -11.95 -8.23
CA MET A 1156 -3.54 -13.13 -8.95
C MET A 1156 -2.73 -12.72 -10.19
N SER A 1157 -3.18 -11.70 -10.93
CA SER A 1157 -2.44 -11.21 -12.11
C SER A 1157 -1.03 -10.76 -11.79
N ARG A 1158 -0.84 -10.07 -10.64
CA ARG A 1158 0.49 -9.65 -10.17
C ARG A 1158 1.41 -10.85 -9.93
N ASP A 1159 0.92 -11.90 -9.28
CA ASP A 1159 1.70 -13.10 -8.99
C ASP A 1159 2.04 -13.88 -10.26
N VAL A 1160 1.11 -13.94 -11.23
CA VAL A 1160 1.34 -14.53 -12.55
C VAL A 1160 2.39 -13.73 -13.32
N ARG A 1161 2.31 -12.39 -13.33
CA ARG A 1161 3.31 -11.55 -13.98
C ARG A 1161 4.70 -11.76 -13.39
N ARG A 1162 4.82 -11.76 -12.07
CA ARG A 1162 6.09 -12.07 -11.38
C ARG A 1162 6.62 -13.46 -11.76
N THR A 1163 5.73 -14.42 -11.95
CA THR A 1163 6.07 -15.77 -12.40
C THR A 1163 6.65 -15.76 -13.82
N PHE A 1164 6.07 -15.01 -14.76
CA PHE A 1164 6.64 -14.83 -16.09
C PHE A 1164 7.99 -14.09 -16.07
N CYS A 1165 8.16 -13.06 -15.23
CA CYS A 1165 9.48 -12.42 -15.05
C CYS A 1165 10.52 -13.43 -14.53
N THR A 1166 10.12 -14.29 -13.58
CA THR A 1166 10.96 -15.36 -13.05
C THR A 1166 11.31 -16.38 -14.15
N MET A 1167 10.36 -16.73 -15.01
CA MET A 1167 10.62 -17.60 -16.17
C MET A 1167 11.60 -16.94 -17.15
N ALA A 1168 11.38 -15.67 -17.52
CA ALA A 1168 12.27 -14.94 -18.43
C ALA A 1168 13.73 -14.93 -17.94
N LYS A 1169 13.91 -14.73 -16.63
CA LYS A 1169 15.22 -14.83 -15.99
C LYS A 1169 15.76 -16.27 -16.00
N SER A 1170 14.91 -17.25 -15.71
CA SER A 1170 15.27 -18.67 -15.65
C SER A 1170 15.68 -19.25 -17.01
N PHE A 1171 15.11 -18.73 -18.10
CA PHE A 1171 15.44 -19.11 -19.48
C PHE A 1171 16.52 -18.23 -20.12
N GLY A 1172 17.10 -17.28 -19.38
CA GLY A 1172 18.26 -16.50 -19.82
C GLY A 1172 17.95 -15.32 -20.75
N HIS A 1173 16.69 -14.89 -20.85
CA HIS A 1173 16.30 -13.76 -21.70
C HIS A 1173 16.56 -12.40 -21.04
N VAL A 1174 16.60 -12.36 -19.71
CA VAL A 1174 16.84 -11.14 -18.90
C VAL A 1174 17.75 -11.47 -17.72
N SER A 1175 18.53 -10.50 -17.27
CA SER A 1175 19.50 -10.64 -16.18
C SER A 1175 18.97 -10.08 -14.85
N THR A 1176 18.15 -9.04 -14.89
CA THR A 1176 17.58 -8.37 -13.71
C THR A 1176 16.06 -8.52 -13.63
N GLU A 1177 15.48 -8.27 -12.44
CA GLU A 1177 14.01 -8.28 -12.27
C GLU A 1177 13.36 -7.11 -13.03
N GLU A 1178 14.04 -5.96 -13.13
CA GLU A 1178 13.62 -4.79 -13.91
C GLU A 1178 13.58 -5.08 -15.42
N GLU A 1179 14.61 -5.74 -15.96
CA GLU A 1179 14.62 -6.18 -17.36
C GLU A 1179 13.50 -7.19 -17.65
N GLY A 1180 13.23 -8.11 -16.72
CA GLY A 1180 12.08 -9.03 -16.83
C GLY A 1180 10.75 -8.29 -16.89
N ASP A 1181 10.61 -7.28 -16.05
CA ASP A 1181 9.42 -6.45 -16.00
C ASP A 1181 9.21 -5.62 -17.28
N ASN A 1182 10.30 -5.14 -17.88
CA ASN A 1182 10.30 -4.47 -19.18
C ASN A 1182 9.97 -5.44 -20.31
N HIS A 1183 10.52 -6.66 -20.28
CA HIS A 1183 10.21 -7.69 -21.27
C HIS A 1183 8.72 -8.06 -21.30
N ILE A 1184 8.09 -8.22 -20.12
CA ILE A 1184 6.64 -8.43 -20.07
C ILE A 1184 5.88 -7.20 -20.58
N GLN A 1185 6.39 -5.99 -20.31
CA GLN A 1185 5.79 -4.78 -20.86
C GLN A 1185 5.85 -4.74 -22.39
N GLU A 1186 6.97 -5.14 -22.99
CA GLU A 1186 7.10 -5.27 -24.46
C GLU A 1186 6.09 -6.28 -25.03
N LEU A 1187 5.85 -7.40 -24.35
CA LEU A 1187 4.83 -8.38 -24.77
C LEU A 1187 3.42 -7.79 -24.71
N ILE A 1188 3.11 -6.95 -23.71
CA ILE A 1188 1.84 -6.22 -23.62
C ILE A 1188 1.72 -5.24 -24.79
N ASP A 1189 2.76 -4.46 -25.06
CA ASP A 1189 2.78 -3.47 -26.13
C ASP A 1189 2.65 -4.12 -27.52
N GLN A 1190 3.09 -5.38 -27.66
CA GLN A 1190 2.92 -6.22 -28.85
C GLN A 1190 1.55 -6.92 -28.93
N GLY A 1191 0.68 -6.80 -27.93
CA GLY A 1191 -0.62 -7.51 -27.85
C GLY A 1191 -0.50 -9.02 -27.61
N ARG A 1192 0.65 -9.47 -27.09
CA ARG A 1192 0.97 -10.88 -26.84
C ARG A 1192 0.80 -11.30 -25.38
N TYR A 1193 0.67 -10.35 -24.47
CA TYR A 1193 0.30 -10.58 -23.08
C TYR A 1193 -0.91 -9.71 -22.75
N ASN A 1194 -2.04 -10.34 -22.45
CA ASN A 1194 -3.35 -9.69 -22.40
C ASN A 1194 -3.99 -9.96 -21.03
N GLU A 1195 -4.57 -8.93 -20.40
CA GLU A 1195 -5.16 -9.03 -19.06
C GLU A 1195 -6.61 -8.55 -19.06
N ASP A 1196 -7.53 -9.37 -18.55
CA ASP A 1196 -8.92 -9.01 -18.23
C ASP A 1196 -9.16 -9.26 -16.75
N VAL A 1197 -8.77 -8.27 -15.93
CA VAL A 1197 -8.72 -8.38 -14.47
C VAL A 1197 -9.70 -7.43 -13.80
N TRP A 1198 -10.27 -7.88 -12.69
CA TRP A 1198 -11.21 -7.13 -11.87
C TRP A 1198 -10.95 -7.39 -10.38
N GLY A 1199 -11.49 -6.55 -9.51
CA GLY A 1199 -11.31 -6.64 -8.06
C GLY A 1199 -12.11 -5.59 -7.33
#